data_AF-J9FGU2-F1
#
_entry.id   AF-J9FGU2-F1
#
_cell.length_a   1.000
_cell.length_b   1.000
_cell.length_c   1.000
_cell.angle_alpha   90.00
_cell.angle_beta   90.00
_cell.angle_gamma   90.00
#
_symmetry.space_group_name_H-M   'P 1'
#
loop_
_entity.id
_entity.type
_entity.pdbx_description
1 polymer ?
#
loop_
_entity_poly.entity_id
_entity_poly.type
_entity_poly.pdbx_seq_one_letter_code
_entity_poly.pdbx_strand_id
1 'polypeptide(L)'
;MGSMLFAAACSDDDPVESGKPGEGSSPEPTEIVDLGAKGTANSYIVNKAGTYALDATIMGNGVSTKGMTAMKMNPASAELLWQDVVGLITNVKLEDGKVIFTASGNEGNASIAIKDAAGKILWSWHIWSTVYMPEVEFQAMNGVNWMNRNLGATTAQWDESGKVKGLFYQWGRKDPFPSLVGWDDNGAFPEIYDIEGKKITPFTTEVVDADMNMDNAIQNPTLYYGGLRGEDGKGPYDWYTGLDYSKQNDFLWETEAEKGKTMFDPCPPGWRVPKSSAFYGLNNNNFVVADNDLGRVHESIGYFPAAGQRGFEGGIWTGIGFGGDYWSSTSDTEGRVRTLHFIEGAVNPRGRNYRAAGMPIRCVSEAQSGEVPEPGTEYDIDIQADRYIADAAGYKANDGLDGSANYYIALANVSVTLADVGGTQQYVPEKNGELIFLDLYGKNSEDENFAIIPEGKYELGSVMNEGIATTDFTLSRYLAEDGKTLIHRKYKAGHIDVTHLDAFKRMYKIEAELTSVENESVHLIYEGELVLMNRGETSIATVIENPVNTTFEMADAIYHHTSKTEGYDRYSVNLYQGEMKGNVLTNGYCMHIDLFSEALSPKRTCRLRKESITLLQEKILSRPIIRKGIWPAFLEYLFI
;
A
#
# COMPACT_ATOMS: atom_id res chain seq x y z
N MET A 1 -67.22 -21.12 13.98
CA MET A 1 -66.53 -22.17 13.20
C MET A 1 -65.13 -21.63 12.94
N GLY A 2 -64.01 -22.18 13.36
CA GLY A 2 -63.63 -23.51 13.83
C GLY A 2 -62.15 -23.62 13.47
N SER A 3 -61.31 -23.84 14.48
CA SER A 3 -59.83 -23.79 14.51
C SER A 3 -59.08 -24.59 13.43
N MET A 4 -57.80 -24.26 13.17
CA MET A 4 -56.63 -25.00 13.73
C MET A 4 -55.30 -24.60 13.06
N LEU A 5 -54.37 -24.07 13.87
CA LEU A 5 -52.93 -24.24 13.69
C LEU A 5 -52.53 -25.59 14.30
N PHE A 6 -51.63 -26.33 13.66
CA PHE A 6 -50.98 -27.50 14.24
C PHE A 6 -49.59 -27.12 14.75
N ALA A 7 -49.38 -27.25 16.06
CA ALA A 7 -48.08 -27.44 16.68
C ALA A 7 -48.06 -28.87 17.25
N ALA A 8 -46.99 -29.61 16.99
CA ALA A 8 -46.76 -30.93 17.54
C ALA A 8 -45.87 -30.81 18.79
N ALA A 9 -46.35 -31.34 19.90
CA ALA A 9 -45.57 -31.66 21.09
C ALA A 9 -45.56 -33.19 21.28
N CYS A 10 -44.50 -33.72 21.88
CA CYS A 10 -44.49 -35.06 22.48
C CYS A 10 -44.14 -34.93 23.96
N SER A 11 -44.85 -35.75 24.72
CA SER A 11 -45.04 -35.80 26.17
C SER A 11 -43.89 -36.47 26.91
N ASP A 12 -43.79 -36.21 28.22
CA ASP A 12 -44.23 -37.18 29.25
C ASP A 12 -44.21 -36.52 30.64
N ASP A 13 -45.34 -36.61 31.34
CA ASP A 13 -45.57 -36.19 32.72
C ASP A 13 -45.21 -37.32 33.69
N ASP A 14 -44.71 -36.97 34.89
CA ASP A 14 -45.36 -37.38 36.15
C ASP A 14 -44.85 -36.52 37.35
N PRO A 15 -45.67 -36.34 38.42
CA PRO A 15 -45.71 -35.14 39.26
C PRO A 15 -45.10 -35.33 40.66
N VAL A 16 -44.72 -34.26 41.39
CA VAL A 16 -44.78 -34.17 42.87
C VAL A 16 -44.60 -32.71 43.39
N GLU A 17 -45.56 -32.32 44.24
CA GLU A 17 -45.58 -31.38 45.38
C GLU A 17 -45.11 -29.90 45.33
N SER A 18 -46.03 -29.09 45.85
CA SER A 18 -45.94 -27.69 46.24
C SER A 18 -44.92 -27.39 47.35
N GLY A 19 -44.06 -26.38 47.14
CA GLY A 19 -43.22 -25.78 48.18
C GLY A 19 -42.74 -24.37 47.84
N LYS A 20 -43.32 -23.36 48.52
CA LYS A 20 -42.90 -21.97 48.82
C LYS A 20 -42.18 -21.08 47.76
N PRO A 21 -42.49 -19.77 47.71
CA PRO A 21 -41.79 -18.83 46.84
C PRO A 21 -40.35 -18.62 47.34
N GLY A 22 -39.38 -19.01 46.51
CA GLY A 22 -37.97 -18.71 46.71
C GLY A 22 -37.70 -17.22 46.55
N GLU A 23 -36.91 -16.68 47.47
CA GLU A 23 -36.33 -15.35 47.45
C GLU A 23 -35.79 -15.01 46.06
N GLY A 24 -36.08 -13.78 45.62
CA GLY A 24 -35.51 -13.24 44.39
C GLY A 24 -33.99 -13.43 44.42
N SER A 25 -33.49 -14.16 43.42
CA SER A 25 -32.08 -14.18 43.11
C SER A 25 -31.63 -12.73 42.95
N SER A 26 -30.77 -12.28 43.86
CA SER A 26 -29.94 -11.09 43.68
C SER A 26 -29.42 -11.09 42.24
N PRO A 27 -29.47 -9.96 41.50
CA PRO A 27 -28.82 -9.91 40.21
C PRO A 27 -27.35 -10.31 40.43
N GLU A 28 -26.86 -11.23 39.60
CA GLU A 28 -25.43 -11.55 39.57
C GLU A 28 -24.63 -10.24 39.46
N PRO A 29 -23.47 -10.11 40.13
CA PRO A 29 -22.65 -8.93 39.99
C PRO A 29 -22.33 -8.74 38.50
N THR A 30 -22.77 -7.64 37.91
CA THR A 30 -22.42 -7.29 36.53
C THR A 30 -20.90 -7.23 36.43
N GLU A 31 -20.29 -8.21 35.75
CA GLU A 31 -18.84 -8.28 35.56
C GLU A 31 -18.33 -6.94 35.01
N ILE A 32 -17.34 -6.34 35.68
CA ILE A 32 -16.72 -5.09 35.23
C ILE A 32 -15.69 -5.45 34.17
N VAL A 33 -15.91 -4.97 32.94
CA VAL A 33 -15.00 -5.19 31.81
C VAL A 33 -13.86 -4.19 31.86
N ASP A 34 -12.61 -4.67 31.97
CA ASP A 34 -11.42 -3.82 31.92
C ASP A 34 -11.07 -3.46 30.45
N LEU A 35 -11.30 -2.21 30.08
CA LEU A 35 -11.01 -1.67 28.74
C LEU A 35 -9.51 -1.55 28.48
N GLY A 36 -8.69 -1.47 29.54
CA GLY A 36 -7.23 -1.42 29.46
C GLY A 36 -6.56 -2.78 29.34
N ALA A 37 -7.31 -3.89 29.33
CA ALA A 37 -6.75 -5.25 29.34
C ALA A 37 -5.82 -5.55 28.15
N LYS A 38 -6.05 -4.90 27.00
CA LYS A 38 -5.21 -5.00 25.79
C LYS A 38 -4.18 -3.87 25.67
N GLY A 39 -4.00 -3.09 26.72
CA GLY A 39 -3.21 -1.86 26.72
C GLY A 39 -4.09 -0.64 26.96
N THR A 40 -3.48 0.43 27.47
CA THR A 40 -4.17 1.72 27.66
C THR A 40 -4.04 2.59 26.41
N ALA A 41 -5.01 3.47 26.19
CA ALA A 41 -5.06 4.39 25.05
C ALA A 41 -5.90 5.62 25.40
N ASN A 42 -6.11 6.51 24.42
CA ASN A 42 -6.98 7.67 24.57
C ASN A 42 -8.43 7.45 24.12
N SER A 43 -8.67 6.39 23.36
CA SER A 43 -10.02 5.97 22.98
C SER A 43 -10.26 4.51 23.37
N TYR A 44 -11.50 4.16 23.70
CA TYR A 44 -11.89 2.79 23.98
C TYR A 44 -13.21 2.45 23.28
N ILE A 45 -13.26 1.24 22.71
CA ILE A 45 -14.46 0.72 22.05
C ILE A 45 -15.31 -0.04 23.05
N VAL A 46 -16.59 0.30 23.12
CA VAL A 46 -17.60 -0.40 23.91
C VAL A 46 -18.59 -1.05 22.95
N ASN A 47 -18.61 -2.38 22.92
CA ASN A 47 -19.38 -3.15 21.93
C ASN A 47 -20.77 -3.61 22.39
N LYS A 48 -21.08 -3.47 23.68
CA LYS A 48 -22.36 -3.90 24.25
C LYS A 48 -22.67 -3.15 25.54
N ALA A 49 -23.92 -3.28 26.01
CA ALA A 49 -24.30 -2.80 27.32
C ALA A 49 -23.49 -3.48 28.43
N GLY A 50 -23.09 -2.73 29.45
CA GLY A 50 -22.32 -3.29 30.56
C GLY A 50 -21.65 -2.24 31.43
N THR A 51 -20.95 -2.72 32.46
CA THR A 51 -20.09 -1.89 33.32
C THR A 51 -18.65 -2.06 32.89
N TYR A 52 -17.95 -0.95 32.70
CA TYR A 52 -16.59 -0.90 32.18
C TYR A 52 -15.68 -0.14 33.13
N ALA A 53 -14.38 -0.46 33.08
CA ALA A 53 -13.36 0.26 33.80
C ALA A 53 -12.14 0.56 32.91
N LEU A 54 -11.48 1.70 33.14
CA LEU A 54 -10.18 2.04 32.56
C LEU A 54 -9.23 2.58 33.64
N ASP A 55 -7.93 2.38 33.48
CA ASP A 55 -6.91 2.88 34.41
C ASP A 55 -6.83 4.41 34.33
N ALA A 56 -7.19 5.07 35.44
CA ALA A 56 -7.23 6.52 35.55
C ALA A 56 -5.85 7.13 35.88
N THR A 57 -4.82 6.30 36.06
CA THR A 57 -3.49 6.74 36.50
C THR A 57 -2.49 6.83 35.35
N ILE A 58 -2.86 6.38 34.14
CA ILE A 58 -1.99 6.31 32.97
C ILE A 58 -2.44 7.31 31.91
N MET A 59 -1.52 8.18 31.47
CA MET A 59 -1.75 9.11 30.37
C MET A 59 -1.74 8.35 29.04
N GLY A 60 -2.88 8.28 28.35
CA GLY A 60 -3.01 7.55 27.09
C GLY A 60 -2.48 6.12 27.20
N ASN A 61 -1.44 5.79 26.45
CA ASN A 61 -0.75 4.49 26.47
C ASN A 61 0.47 4.42 27.41
N GLY A 62 0.74 5.48 28.18
CA GLY A 62 1.92 5.59 29.06
C GLY A 62 3.25 5.79 28.32
N VAL A 63 3.24 5.96 26.99
CA VAL A 63 4.45 6.17 26.19
C VAL A 63 4.75 7.67 26.10
N SER A 64 5.90 8.07 26.64
CA SER A 64 6.38 9.45 26.57
C SER A 64 6.50 9.94 25.13
N THR A 65 6.23 11.23 24.96
CA THR A 65 6.44 11.95 23.70
C THR A 65 7.76 12.70 23.76
N LYS A 66 8.42 12.96 22.63
CA LYS A 66 9.66 13.77 22.64
C LYS A 66 9.41 15.10 23.35
N GLY A 67 10.22 15.39 24.37
CA GLY A 67 10.09 16.60 25.19
C GLY A 67 8.95 16.58 26.22
N MET A 68 8.17 15.50 26.33
CA MET A 68 7.09 15.36 27.32
C MET A 68 7.06 13.95 27.92
N THR A 69 7.29 13.86 29.22
CA THR A 69 7.30 12.57 29.93
C THR A 69 5.89 12.16 30.34
N ALA A 70 5.51 10.92 30.04
CA ALA A 70 4.28 10.34 30.57
C ALA A 70 4.39 10.22 32.10
N MET A 71 3.49 10.87 32.83
CA MET A 71 3.48 10.87 34.28
C MET A 71 2.31 10.06 34.82
N LYS A 72 2.52 9.44 35.99
CA LYS A 72 1.43 8.82 36.71
C LYS A 72 0.48 9.90 37.25
N MET A 73 -0.80 9.77 36.96
CA MET A 73 -1.83 10.69 37.41
C MET A 73 -2.38 10.28 38.77
N ASN A 74 -2.79 11.27 39.56
CA ASN A 74 -3.42 11.07 40.87
C ASN A 74 -4.79 11.78 40.91
N PRO A 75 -5.81 11.21 40.24
CA PRO A 75 -7.13 11.82 40.16
C PRO A 75 -7.88 11.77 41.51
N ALA A 76 -8.71 12.78 41.75
CA ALA A 76 -9.62 12.86 42.89
C ALA A 76 -11.09 12.57 42.51
N SER A 77 -11.45 12.78 41.24
CA SER A 77 -12.81 12.49 40.75
C SER A 77 -12.80 12.18 39.24
N ALA A 78 -13.91 11.63 38.75
CA ALA A 78 -14.17 11.40 37.32
C ALA A 78 -15.56 11.92 36.96
N GLU A 79 -15.74 12.40 35.72
CA GLU A 79 -17.02 12.91 35.23
C GLU A 79 -17.21 12.71 33.73
N LEU A 80 -18.46 12.63 33.28
CA LEU A 80 -18.81 12.74 31.87
C LEU A 80 -18.78 14.20 31.44
N LEU A 81 -17.98 14.53 30.42
CA LEU A 81 -17.93 15.86 29.82
C LEU A 81 -19.07 16.09 28.83
N TRP A 82 -19.31 15.10 27.97
CA TRP A 82 -20.39 15.13 26.99
C TRP A 82 -20.68 13.72 26.45
N GLN A 83 -21.89 13.52 25.94
CA GLN A 83 -22.31 12.36 25.14
C GLN A 83 -23.24 12.82 24.00
N ASP A 84 -23.20 12.14 22.85
CA ASP A 84 -24.07 12.45 21.69
C ASP A 84 -25.42 11.69 21.71
N VAL A 85 -25.55 10.71 22.60
CA VAL A 85 -26.79 9.96 22.85
C VAL A 85 -27.13 10.05 24.33
N VAL A 86 -28.37 10.45 24.66
CA VAL A 86 -28.83 10.57 26.05
C VAL A 86 -28.71 9.22 26.75
N GLY A 87 -28.00 9.19 27.87
CA GLY A 87 -27.80 7.97 28.65
C GLY A 87 -26.90 6.93 27.98
N LEU A 88 -26.10 7.32 26.99
CA LEU A 88 -25.06 6.46 26.42
C LEU A 88 -24.14 5.94 27.51
N ILE A 89 -23.68 6.86 28.37
CA ILE A 89 -22.83 6.62 29.53
C ILE A 89 -23.53 7.13 30.79
N THR A 90 -23.53 6.31 31.83
CA THR A 90 -24.09 6.62 33.16
C THR A 90 -23.17 6.11 34.27
N ASN A 91 -23.46 6.46 35.53
CA ASN A 91 -22.75 5.94 36.72
C ASN A 91 -21.22 6.13 36.69
N VAL A 92 -20.73 7.24 36.14
CA VAL A 92 -19.29 7.55 36.12
C VAL A 92 -18.79 7.80 37.53
N LYS A 93 -17.78 7.04 37.96
CA LYS A 93 -17.11 7.19 39.26
C LYS A 93 -15.63 6.86 39.18
N LEU A 94 -14.86 7.37 40.14
CA LEU A 94 -13.46 7.00 40.35
C LEU A 94 -13.38 6.09 41.58
N GLU A 95 -12.83 4.88 41.42
CA GLU A 95 -12.66 3.90 42.49
C GLU A 95 -11.36 3.11 42.25
N ASP A 96 -10.53 3.00 43.29
CA ASP A 96 -9.24 2.27 43.24
C ASP A 96 -8.33 2.63 42.05
N GLY A 97 -8.28 3.92 41.70
CA GLY A 97 -7.47 4.42 40.58
C GLY A 97 -8.03 4.07 39.20
N LYS A 98 -9.26 3.58 39.11
CA LYS A 98 -9.97 3.31 37.85
C LYS A 98 -11.18 4.21 37.68
N VAL A 99 -11.42 4.67 36.46
CA VAL A 99 -12.72 5.24 36.09
C VAL A 99 -13.65 4.08 35.78
N ILE A 100 -14.77 3.98 36.49
CA ILE A 100 -15.82 2.97 36.29
C ILE A 100 -17.07 3.67 35.76
N PHE A 101 -17.72 3.10 34.74
CA PHE A 101 -18.95 3.65 34.17
C PHE A 101 -19.84 2.55 33.57
N THR A 102 -21.11 2.86 33.35
CA THR A 102 -22.08 1.98 32.68
C THR A 102 -22.37 2.49 31.28
N ALA A 103 -22.23 1.65 30.27
CA ALA A 103 -22.62 1.94 28.90
C ALA A 103 -23.95 1.24 28.54
N SER A 104 -24.80 1.94 27.79
CA SER A 104 -26.12 1.43 27.38
C SER A 104 -26.07 0.39 26.24
N GLY A 105 -24.97 0.32 25.49
CA GLY A 105 -24.84 -0.49 24.28
C GLY A 105 -25.45 0.13 23.01
N ASN A 106 -26.09 1.30 23.13
CA ASN A 106 -26.45 2.10 21.95
C ASN A 106 -25.18 2.62 21.25
N GLU A 107 -25.25 2.87 19.95
CA GLU A 107 -24.11 3.42 19.23
C GLU A 107 -24.00 4.93 19.40
N GLY A 108 -22.80 5.43 19.68
CA GLY A 108 -22.54 6.84 19.92
C GLY A 108 -21.15 7.10 20.50
N ASN A 109 -20.92 8.36 20.86
CA ASN A 109 -19.66 8.86 21.38
C ASN A 109 -19.88 9.60 22.71
N ALA A 110 -18.91 9.44 23.59
CA ALA A 110 -18.84 10.18 24.85
C ALA A 110 -17.39 10.55 25.18
N SER A 111 -17.22 11.59 25.99
CA SER A 111 -15.93 11.92 26.59
C SER A 111 -16.03 11.93 28.10
N ILE A 112 -15.13 11.19 28.75
CA ILE A 112 -15.03 11.12 30.22
C ILE A 112 -13.69 11.73 30.62
N ALA A 113 -13.68 12.54 31.68
CA ALA A 113 -12.49 13.15 32.23
C ALA A 113 -12.26 12.77 33.68
N ILE A 114 -11.00 12.88 34.10
CA ILE A 114 -10.60 12.85 35.49
C ILE A 114 -10.09 14.21 35.93
N LYS A 115 -10.30 14.53 37.21
CA LYS A 115 -9.93 15.80 37.80
C LYS A 115 -9.08 15.62 39.05
N ASP A 116 -8.21 16.58 39.31
CA ASP A 116 -7.54 16.70 40.60
C ASP A 116 -8.47 17.20 41.70
N ALA A 117 -7.95 17.35 42.92
CA ALA A 117 -8.70 17.84 44.07
C ALA A 117 -9.16 19.31 43.95
N ALA A 118 -8.56 20.09 43.03
CA ALA A 118 -8.95 21.47 42.74
C ALA A 118 -10.02 21.55 41.63
N GLY A 119 -10.40 20.41 41.03
CA GLY A 119 -11.36 20.37 39.93
C GLY A 119 -10.74 20.63 38.55
N LYS A 120 -9.41 20.65 38.43
CA LYS A 120 -8.73 20.78 37.15
C LYS A 120 -8.68 19.43 36.45
N ILE A 121 -9.03 19.42 35.16
CA ILE A 121 -8.95 18.22 34.32
C ILE A 121 -7.48 17.80 34.17
N LEU A 122 -7.20 16.54 34.51
CA LEU A 122 -5.89 15.91 34.37
C LEU A 122 -5.76 15.18 33.03
N TRP A 123 -6.84 14.54 32.59
CA TRP A 123 -6.91 13.80 31.34
C TRP A 123 -8.36 13.51 30.97
N SER A 124 -8.59 13.16 29.71
CA SER A 124 -9.88 12.72 29.21
C SER A 124 -9.71 11.63 28.16
N TRP A 125 -10.73 10.79 28.04
CA TRP A 125 -10.79 9.68 27.10
C TRP A 125 -12.05 9.78 26.24
N HIS A 126 -11.95 9.31 25.01
CA HIS A 126 -13.08 9.07 24.12
C HIS A 126 -13.61 7.66 24.34
N ILE A 127 -14.90 7.55 24.63
CA ILE A 127 -15.61 6.27 24.64
C ILE A 127 -16.43 6.17 23.36
N TRP A 128 -16.07 5.21 22.51
CA TRP A 128 -16.76 4.92 21.25
C TRP A 128 -17.63 3.69 21.44
N SER A 129 -18.93 3.91 21.62
CA SER A 129 -19.89 2.83 21.72
C SER A 129 -20.35 2.44 20.32
N THR A 130 -20.03 1.24 19.87
CA THR A 130 -20.36 0.75 18.52
C THR A 130 -20.32 -0.76 18.45
N VAL A 131 -21.16 -1.36 17.61
CA VAL A 131 -21.11 -2.81 17.36
C VAL A 131 -19.89 -3.24 16.54
N TYR A 132 -19.18 -2.28 15.96
CA TYR A 132 -17.99 -2.50 15.14
C TYR A 132 -16.85 -3.15 15.92
N MET A 133 -16.27 -4.22 15.35
CA MET A 133 -15.14 -4.93 15.92
C MET A 133 -13.91 -4.82 15.01
N PRO A 134 -13.02 -3.83 15.20
CA PRO A 134 -11.91 -3.59 14.29
C PRO A 134 -10.91 -4.76 14.21
N GLU A 135 -10.88 -5.62 15.24
CA GLU A 135 -10.03 -6.82 15.30
C GLU A 135 -10.40 -7.90 14.27
N VAL A 136 -11.61 -7.84 13.71
CA VAL A 136 -12.12 -8.82 12.73
C VAL A 136 -12.76 -8.16 11.51
N GLU A 137 -13.07 -6.87 11.57
CA GLU A 137 -13.64 -6.07 10.48
C GLU A 137 -12.63 -5.05 9.95
N PHE A 138 -11.44 -5.53 9.59
CA PHE A 138 -10.38 -4.71 9.01
C PHE A 138 -10.15 -5.05 7.54
N GLN A 139 -9.45 -4.16 6.85
CA GLN A 139 -8.95 -4.41 5.50
C GLN A 139 -7.47 -4.04 5.42
N ALA A 140 -6.69 -4.74 4.60
CA ALA A 140 -5.24 -4.55 4.55
C ALA A 140 -4.80 -3.75 3.32
N MET A 141 -3.91 -2.78 3.53
CA MET A 141 -3.22 -2.05 2.45
C MET A 141 -1.91 -1.47 3.02
N ASN A 142 -0.83 -1.53 2.24
CA ASN A 142 0.49 -0.99 2.60
C ASN A 142 1.02 -1.51 3.96
N GLY A 143 0.92 -2.83 4.19
CA GLY A 143 1.48 -3.50 5.37
C GLY A 143 0.72 -3.29 6.68
N VAL A 144 -0.42 -2.57 6.66
CA VAL A 144 -1.25 -2.32 7.85
C VAL A 144 -2.70 -2.69 7.63
N ASN A 145 -3.36 -3.03 8.73
CA ASN A 145 -4.80 -3.21 8.78
C ASN A 145 -5.47 -1.85 9.04
N TRP A 146 -6.45 -1.50 8.23
CA TRP A 146 -7.26 -0.30 8.33
C TRP A 146 -8.56 -0.58 9.05
N MET A 147 -8.98 0.35 9.90
CA MET A 147 -10.37 0.38 10.33
C MET A 147 -11.27 0.66 9.13
N ASN A 148 -12.44 0.02 9.05
CA ASN A 148 -13.38 0.22 7.94
C ASN A 148 -14.14 1.56 7.99
N ARG A 149 -13.93 2.37 9.05
CA ARG A 149 -14.61 3.63 9.28
C ARG A 149 -13.74 4.61 10.07
N ASN A 150 -14.12 5.88 10.05
CA ASN A 150 -13.44 6.93 10.79
C ASN A 150 -13.64 6.74 12.30
N LEU A 151 -12.66 7.17 13.10
CA LEU A 151 -12.74 7.10 14.56
C LEU A 151 -13.97 7.88 15.06
N GLY A 152 -14.82 7.19 15.83
CA GLY A 152 -16.08 7.74 16.34
C GLY A 152 -17.27 7.69 15.36
N ALA A 153 -17.10 7.15 14.15
CA ALA A 153 -18.22 6.93 13.22
C ALA A 153 -19.08 5.74 13.67
N THR A 154 -20.40 5.83 13.53
CA THR A 154 -21.32 4.71 13.88
C THR A 154 -21.75 3.90 12.65
N THR A 155 -21.29 4.29 11.46
CA THR A 155 -21.48 3.56 10.20
C THR A 155 -20.22 3.65 9.35
N ALA A 156 -20.02 2.67 8.47
CA ALA A 156 -18.95 2.66 7.47
C ALA A 156 -19.43 3.12 6.08
N GLN A 157 -20.72 3.38 5.92
CA GLN A 157 -21.36 3.74 4.66
C GLN A 157 -21.97 5.13 4.74
N TRP A 158 -22.12 5.77 3.58
CA TRP A 158 -22.76 7.07 3.46
C TRP A 158 -24.19 7.04 4.02
N ASP A 159 -24.57 8.14 4.66
CA ASP A 159 -25.92 8.39 5.15
C ASP A 159 -26.18 9.89 5.22
N GLU A 160 -27.44 10.31 5.11
CA GLU A 160 -27.84 11.73 5.11
C GLU A 160 -27.47 12.47 6.40
N SER A 161 -27.41 11.78 7.55
CA SER A 161 -27.00 12.40 8.83
C SER A 161 -25.49 12.65 8.89
N GLY A 162 -24.72 11.95 8.05
CA GLY A 162 -23.28 12.08 7.93
C GLY A 162 -22.54 11.54 9.14
N LYS A 163 -23.07 10.52 9.81
CA LYS A 163 -22.44 9.84 10.96
C LYS A 163 -21.16 9.11 10.57
N VAL A 164 -21.04 8.74 9.29
CA VAL A 164 -19.82 8.17 8.69
C VAL A 164 -18.59 9.07 8.80
N LYS A 165 -18.78 10.40 8.93
CA LYS A 165 -17.67 11.36 9.06
C LYS A 165 -16.82 11.11 10.31
N GLY A 166 -17.43 10.58 11.37
CA GLY A 166 -16.78 10.37 12.66
C GLY A 166 -16.48 11.67 13.40
N LEU A 167 -15.47 11.64 14.26
CA LEU A 167 -15.01 12.77 15.04
C LEU A 167 -13.78 13.41 14.41
N PHE A 168 -13.56 14.67 14.74
CA PHE A 168 -12.48 15.51 14.26
C PHE A 168 -11.46 15.72 15.36
N TYR A 169 -10.18 15.74 15.00
CA TYR A 169 -9.07 15.90 15.93
C TYR A 169 -8.14 16.99 15.41
N GLN A 170 -7.56 17.79 16.31
CA GLN A 170 -6.43 18.64 15.94
C GLN A 170 -5.15 17.83 16.00
N TRP A 171 -4.22 18.05 15.08
CA TRP A 171 -3.06 17.18 14.94
C TRP A 171 -2.21 17.16 16.22
N GLY A 172 -1.94 15.99 16.77
CA GLY A 172 -1.20 15.84 18.01
C GLY A 172 -2.04 15.94 19.30
N ARG A 173 -3.36 16.15 19.21
CA ARG A 173 -4.29 16.06 20.35
C ARG A 173 -4.98 14.71 20.42
N LYS A 174 -5.33 14.31 21.64
CA LYS A 174 -6.17 13.14 21.92
C LYS A 174 -7.68 13.45 21.92
N ASP A 175 -8.04 14.74 22.02
CA ASP A 175 -9.41 15.14 22.32
C ASP A 175 -10.29 15.22 21.06
N PRO A 176 -11.46 14.55 21.05
CA PRO A 176 -12.37 14.57 19.91
C PRO A 176 -13.31 15.79 19.86
N PHE A 177 -13.62 16.21 18.64
CA PHE A 177 -14.64 17.21 18.31
C PHE A 177 -15.73 16.61 17.39
N PRO A 178 -17.03 16.79 17.69
CA PRO A 178 -18.08 16.38 16.78
C PRO A 178 -17.99 17.09 15.43
N SER A 179 -18.27 16.35 14.35
CA SER A 179 -18.51 16.93 13.03
C SER A 179 -19.88 17.58 12.95
N LEU A 180 -20.13 18.36 11.90
CA LEU A 180 -21.46 18.90 11.60
C LEU A 180 -22.44 17.78 11.21
N VAL A 181 -23.72 17.97 11.53
CA VAL A 181 -24.81 17.13 11.03
C VAL A 181 -24.98 17.38 9.53
N GLY A 182 -25.14 16.30 8.76
CA GLY A 182 -25.33 16.38 7.31
C GLY A 182 -24.05 16.70 6.53
N TRP A 183 -24.21 17.36 5.38
CA TRP A 183 -23.16 17.52 4.37
C TRP A 183 -22.99 18.97 3.88
N ASP A 184 -23.15 19.94 4.79
CA ASP A 184 -23.05 21.39 4.50
C ASP A 184 -22.07 22.05 5.48
N ASP A 185 -21.23 22.96 4.97
CA ASP A 185 -20.30 23.79 5.76
C ASP A 185 -21.02 24.67 6.80
N ASN A 186 -22.29 25.00 6.56
CA ASN A 186 -23.15 25.76 7.47
C ASN A 186 -24.08 24.85 8.31
N GLY A 187 -23.81 23.55 8.33
CA GLY A 187 -24.54 22.58 9.13
C GLY A 187 -24.53 22.90 10.63
N ALA A 188 -25.47 22.30 11.37
CA ALA A 188 -25.53 22.42 12.82
C ALA A 188 -24.56 21.44 13.49
N PHE A 189 -24.01 21.83 14.65
CA PHE A 189 -23.40 20.86 15.55
C PHE A 189 -24.45 19.85 16.05
N PRO A 190 -24.10 18.57 16.25
CA PRO A 190 -24.99 17.60 16.82
C PRO A 190 -25.40 18.01 18.24
N GLU A 191 -26.59 17.59 18.65
CA GLU A 191 -27.00 17.75 20.03
C GLU A 191 -26.16 16.84 20.92
N ILE A 192 -25.69 17.41 22.02
CA ILE A 192 -24.83 16.74 23.00
C ILE A 192 -25.37 17.02 24.39
N TYR A 193 -25.14 16.08 25.29
CA TYR A 193 -25.81 15.99 26.57
C TYR A 193 -24.81 15.80 27.71
N ASP A 194 -25.16 16.31 28.88
CA ASP A 194 -24.48 15.96 30.13
C ASP A 194 -24.97 14.61 30.69
N ILE A 195 -24.51 14.26 31.90
CA ILE A 195 -24.84 13.01 32.58
C ILE A 195 -26.34 12.90 32.95
N GLU A 196 -27.02 14.05 33.08
CA GLU A 196 -28.44 14.15 33.43
C GLU A 196 -29.34 14.10 32.18
N GLY A 197 -28.74 14.04 30.99
CA GLY A 197 -29.45 14.05 29.71
C GLY A 197 -29.90 15.44 29.28
N LYS A 198 -29.35 16.51 29.88
CA LYS A 198 -29.65 17.89 29.49
C LYS A 198 -28.71 18.30 28.36
N LYS A 199 -29.29 18.97 27.35
CA LYS A 199 -28.54 19.53 26.22
C LYS A 199 -27.54 20.59 26.69
N ILE A 200 -26.30 20.48 26.24
CA ILE A 200 -25.19 21.39 26.55
C ILE A 200 -24.49 21.87 25.27
N THR A 201 -23.67 22.92 25.37
CA THR A 201 -22.84 23.45 24.25
C THR A 201 -21.40 23.71 24.72
N PRO A 202 -20.66 22.66 25.14
CA PRO A 202 -19.32 22.79 25.71
C PRO A 202 -18.21 23.15 24.70
N PHE A 203 -18.48 23.04 23.39
CA PHE A 203 -17.48 23.27 22.36
C PHE A 203 -17.37 24.75 22.02
N THR A 204 -16.19 25.30 22.21
CA THR A 204 -15.84 26.69 21.85
C THR A 204 -14.58 26.72 21.00
N THR A 205 -14.26 27.89 20.45
CA THR A 205 -13.01 28.13 19.73
C THR A 205 -12.31 29.34 20.32
N GLU A 206 -11.00 29.23 20.53
CA GLU A 206 -10.11 30.34 20.88
C GLU A 206 -8.89 30.34 19.96
N VAL A 207 -8.19 31.47 19.89
CA VAL A 207 -6.89 31.54 19.22
C VAL A 207 -5.81 31.18 20.23
N VAL A 208 -4.82 30.38 19.83
CA VAL A 208 -3.67 30.08 20.70
C VAL A 208 -2.95 31.37 21.09
N ASP A 209 -2.70 31.54 22.38
CA ASP A 209 -2.06 32.73 22.95
C ASP A 209 -0.78 32.40 23.75
N ALA A 210 -0.39 31.12 23.79
CA ALA A 210 0.75 30.63 24.54
C ALA A 210 1.62 29.67 23.71
N ASP A 211 2.92 29.71 23.94
CA ASP A 211 3.84 28.69 23.46
C ASP A 211 3.80 27.46 24.39
N MET A 212 3.92 26.26 23.83
CA MET A 212 3.82 24.98 24.56
C MET A 212 2.45 24.77 25.25
N ASN A 213 1.38 24.99 24.49
CA ASN A 213 -0.02 25.03 24.91
C ASN A 213 -0.64 23.65 25.32
N MET A 214 0.17 22.59 25.48
CA MET A 214 -0.35 21.25 25.77
C MET A 214 -1.11 21.16 27.08
N ASP A 215 -0.60 21.78 28.15
CA ASP A 215 -1.28 21.74 29.46
C ASP A 215 -2.65 22.39 29.41
N ASN A 216 -2.82 23.47 28.64
CA ASN A 216 -4.10 24.12 28.44
C ASN A 216 -5.04 23.23 27.61
N ALA A 217 -4.52 22.58 26.56
CA ALA A 217 -5.30 21.67 25.74
C ALA A 217 -5.81 20.45 26.52
N ILE A 218 -4.98 19.88 27.39
CA ILE A 218 -5.38 18.77 28.30
C ILE A 218 -6.47 19.23 29.26
N GLN A 219 -6.35 20.44 29.81
CA GLN A 219 -7.32 20.99 30.77
C GLN A 219 -8.64 21.40 30.13
N ASN A 220 -8.64 21.70 28.82
CA ASN A 220 -9.80 22.20 28.08
C ASN A 220 -10.07 21.31 26.85
N PRO A 221 -10.49 20.05 27.05
CA PRO A 221 -10.65 19.08 25.96
C PRO A 221 -11.74 19.45 24.94
N THR A 222 -12.68 20.35 25.30
CA THR A 222 -13.73 20.83 24.39
C THR A 222 -13.41 22.18 23.74
N LEU A 223 -12.26 22.78 24.05
CA LEU A 223 -11.81 24.02 23.45
C LEU A 223 -10.99 23.73 22.19
N TYR A 224 -11.44 24.23 21.05
CA TYR A 224 -10.70 24.17 19.79
C TYR A 224 -9.76 25.36 19.69
N TYR A 225 -8.50 25.13 19.35
CA TYR A 225 -7.49 26.18 19.26
C TYR A 225 -7.19 26.52 17.80
N GLY A 226 -7.65 27.68 17.33
CA GLY A 226 -7.17 28.27 16.08
C GLY A 226 -5.72 28.70 16.23
N GLY A 227 -4.91 28.45 15.20
CA GLY A 227 -3.53 28.90 15.19
C GLY A 227 -3.41 30.41 14.99
N LEU A 228 -2.27 30.95 15.39
CA LEU A 228 -1.91 32.35 15.18
C LEU A 228 -0.93 32.45 14.00
N ARG A 229 -1.12 33.45 13.14
CA ARG A 229 -0.17 33.78 12.07
C ARG A 229 0.42 35.15 12.31
N GLY A 230 1.72 35.28 12.03
CA GLY A 230 2.43 36.55 12.18
C GLY A 230 1.84 37.65 11.30
N GLU A 231 2.01 38.91 11.72
CA GLU A 231 1.55 40.09 10.97
C GLU A 231 2.16 40.18 9.56
N ASP A 232 3.33 39.56 9.34
CA ASP A 232 3.98 39.45 8.04
C ASP A 232 3.33 38.44 7.10
N GLY A 233 2.28 37.74 7.56
CA GLY A 233 1.59 36.69 6.84
C GLY A 233 2.47 35.45 6.64
N LYS A 234 3.49 35.21 7.47
CA LYS A 234 4.37 34.04 7.34
C LYS A 234 4.24 33.07 8.50
N GLY A 235 4.69 31.85 8.25
CA GLY A 235 4.73 30.75 9.21
C GLY A 235 3.47 29.87 9.25
N PRO A 236 3.54 28.73 9.98
CA PRO A 236 2.45 27.79 10.10
C PRO A 236 1.40 28.22 11.14
N TYR A 237 0.15 27.80 10.92
CA TYR A 237 -0.86 27.82 11.99
C TYR A 237 -0.68 26.58 12.86
N ASP A 238 -0.32 26.78 14.13
CA ASP A 238 -0.18 25.72 15.12
C ASP A 238 -1.07 26.01 16.31
N TRP A 239 -1.58 24.97 16.97
CA TRP A 239 -2.32 25.11 18.23
C TRP A 239 -1.42 24.90 19.45
N TYR A 240 -0.25 24.26 19.27
CA TYR A 240 0.69 23.95 20.34
C TYR A 240 1.64 25.12 20.65
N THR A 241 1.93 25.96 19.66
CA THR A 241 2.76 27.16 19.85
C THR A 241 2.13 28.37 19.17
N GLY A 242 2.44 29.57 19.67
CA GLY A 242 2.04 30.82 19.04
C GLY A 242 2.94 31.15 17.85
N LEU A 243 3.65 32.27 17.94
CA LEU A 243 4.53 32.75 16.84
C LEU A 243 5.95 32.19 16.91
N ASP A 244 6.35 31.53 18.02
CA ASP A 244 7.65 30.86 18.11
C ASP A 244 7.55 29.42 17.58
N TYR A 245 7.70 29.29 16.25
CA TYR A 245 7.66 28.00 15.57
C TYR A 245 8.83 27.07 15.95
N SER A 246 9.88 27.57 16.62
CA SER A 246 10.94 26.71 17.14
C SER A 246 10.47 25.81 18.30
N LYS A 247 9.29 26.10 18.87
CA LYS A 247 8.66 25.34 19.95
C LYS A 247 7.66 24.29 19.47
N GLN A 248 7.50 24.09 18.16
CA GLN A 248 6.66 23.03 17.64
C GLN A 248 7.12 21.64 18.11
N ASN A 249 6.21 20.65 18.08
CA ASN A 249 6.54 19.27 18.40
C ASN A 249 6.00 18.33 17.34
N ASP A 250 6.91 17.62 16.67
CA ASP A 250 6.65 16.73 15.54
C ASP A 250 6.34 15.29 15.95
N PHE A 251 6.44 14.99 17.23
CA PHE A 251 6.36 13.63 17.76
C PHE A 251 5.08 13.42 18.55
N LEU A 252 4.08 14.29 18.37
CA LEU A 252 2.87 14.27 19.20
C LEU A 252 2.08 12.99 19.04
N TRP A 253 2.03 12.36 17.86
CA TRP A 253 1.35 11.06 17.67
C TRP A 253 2.28 9.88 17.38
N GLU A 254 3.53 10.14 16.95
CA GLU A 254 4.52 9.11 16.64
C GLU A 254 5.80 9.31 17.47
N THR A 255 6.35 8.21 17.99
CA THR A 255 7.62 8.22 18.74
C THR A 255 8.82 8.53 17.84
N GLU A 256 9.94 9.02 18.43
CA GLU A 256 11.18 9.27 17.68
C GLU A 256 11.79 8.03 17.04
N ALA A 257 11.52 6.85 17.61
CA ALA A 257 11.93 5.57 17.03
C ALA A 257 11.06 5.18 15.82
N GLU A 258 10.09 6.01 15.45
CA GLU A 258 9.23 5.88 14.27
C GLU A 258 8.40 4.57 14.19
N LYS A 259 8.24 3.89 15.32
CA LYS A 259 7.69 2.53 15.41
C LYS A 259 6.54 2.38 16.40
N GLY A 260 5.99 3.48 16.91
CA GLY A 260 5.03 3.39 17.99
C GLY A 260 4.29 4.69 18.25
N LYS A 261 3.02 4.55 18.61
CA LYS A 261 2.15 5.66 18.97
C LYS A 261 2.50 6.22 20.35
N THR A 262 2.29 7.51 20.55
CA THR A 262 2.57 8.17 21.85
C THR A 262 1.35 8.22 22.77
N MET A 263 1.53 8.80 23.96
CA MET A 263 0.43 9.12 24.88
C MET A 263 -0.64 10.06 24.32
N PHE A 264 -0.47 10.75 23.18
CA PHE A 264 -1.51 11.62 22.61
C PHE A 264 -2.20 11.05 21.38
N ASP A 265 -1.77 9.88 20.88
CA ASP A 265 -2.45 9.21 19.78
C ASP A 265 -3.90 8.89 20.18
N PRO A 266 -4.91 9.36 19.42
CA PRO A 266 -6.31 9.20 19.79
C PRO A 266 -6.84 7.79 19.51
N CYS A 267 -6.13 6.90 18.81
CA CYS A 267 -6.67 5.61 18.41
C CYS A 267 -6.74 4.60 19.57
N PRO A 268 -7.71 3.65 19.53
CA PRO A 268 -7.89 2.64 20.56
C PRO A 268 -6.69 1.69 20.77
N PRO A 269 -6.67 0.86 21.83
CA PRO A 269 -5.61 -0.12 22.02
C PRO A 269 -5.43 -1.04 20.80
N GLY A 270 -4.21 -1.22 20.33
CA GLY A 270 -3.89 -2.00 19.13
C GLY A 270 -3.97 -1.22 17.81
N TRP A 271 -4.38 0.05 17.87
CA TRP A 271 -4.58 0.93 16.72
C TRP A 271 -3.88 2.29 16.92
N ARG A 272 -3.42 2.89 15.84
CA ARG A 272 -2.72 4.18 15.81
C ARG A 272 -3.17 5.05 14.64
N VAL A 273 -2.84 6.34 14.70
CA VAL A 273 -2.95 7.23 13.54
C VAL A 273 -2.01 6.71 12.44
N PRO A 274 -2.47 6.62 11.18
CA PRO A 274 -1.63 6.12 10.09
C PRO A 274 -0.44 7.04 9.84
N LYS A 275 0.73 6.48 9.51
CA LYS A 275 1.79 7.25 8.84
C LYS A 275 1.31 7.67 7.44
N SER A 276 1.88 8.74 6.90
CA SER A 276 1.53 9.21 5.55
C SER A 276 1.76 8.16 4.47
N SER A 277 2.79 7.31 4.62
CA SER A 277 3.08 6.20 3.71
C SER A 277 1.94 5.18 3.61
N ALA A 278 1.10 5.08 4.64
CA ALA A 278 -0.06 4.20 4.59
C ALA A 278 -1.03 4.64 3.47
N PHE A 279 -1.08 5.92 3.09
CA PHE A 279 -1.93 6.41 2.01
C PHE A 279 -1.28 6.32 0.62
N TYR A 280 -0.01 5.93 0.50
CA TYR A 280 0.68 5.92 -0.78
C TYR A 280 0.05 4.92 -1.76
N GLY A 281 0.15 5.23 -3.05
CA GLY A 281 -0.52 4.49 -4.11
C GLY A 281 -2.00 4.85 -4.31
N LEU A 282 -2.65 5.55 -3.38
CA LEU A 282 -4.00 6.09 -3.63
C LEU A 282 -3.96 7.16 -4.71
N ASN A 283 -4.83 7.03 -5.70
CA ASN A 283 -4.96 7.95 -6.82
C ASN A 283 -6.41 8.00 -7.31
N ASN A 284 -6.72 8.87 -8.28
CA ASN A 284 -8.08 9.00 -8.86
C ASN A 284 -8.68 7.68 -9.39
N ASN A 285 -7.82 6.70 -9.56
CA ASN A 285 -7.93 5.57 -10.44
C ASN A 285 -8.27 4.29 -9.64
N ASN A 286 -7.77 4.15 -8.41
CA ASN A 286 -8.11 3.09 -7.45
C ASN A 286 -8.95 3.56 -6.26
N PHE A 287 -8.92 4.86 -5.96
CA PHE A 287 -9.72 5.48 -4.92
C PHE A 287 -10.84 6.28 -5.57
N VAL A 288 -11.80 5.58 -6.16
CA VAL A 288 -12.79 6.14 -7.08
C VAL A 288 -13.83 6.99 -6.35
N VAL A 289 -14.48 7.92 -7.05
CA VAL A 289 -15.58 8.71 -6.51
C VAL A 289 -16.75 7.79 -6.15
N ALA A 290 -17.33 8.00 -4.97
CA ALA A 290 -18.53 7.28 -4.53
C ALA A 290 -19.77 7.91 -5.19
N ASP A 291 -20.43 7.17 -6.09
CA ASP A 291 -21.57 7.67 -6.85
C ASP A 291 -22.70 8.14 -5.92
N ASN A 292 -23.04 9.42 -5.95
CA ASN A 292 -24.06 10.09 -5.12
C ASN A 292 -23.81 10.09 -3.60
N ASP A 293 -22.72 9.47 -3.15
CA ASP A 293 -22.43 9.19 -1.74
C ASP A 293 -21.30 10.09 -1.19
N LEU A 294 -21.10 11.29 -1.74
CA LEU A 294 -20.22 12.37 -1.23
C LEU A 294 -18.92 11.88 -0.57
N GLY A 295 -18.05 11.24 -1.35
CA GLY A 295 -16.79 10.67 -0.85
C GLY A 295 -16.06 9.87 -1.91
N ARG A 296 -15.14 9.01 -1.48
CA ARG A 296 -14.39 8.10 -2.35
C ARG A 296 -14.32 6.69 -1.76
N VAL A 297 -14.24 5.68 -2.61
CA VAL A 297 -14.16 4.26 -2.23
C VAL A 297 -12.88 3.66 -2.77
N HIS A 298 -12.18 2.92 -1.93
CA HIS A 298 -11.13 2.00 -2.35
C HIS A 298 -11.59 0.57 -2.10
N GLU A 299 -11.31 -0.35 -3.03
CA GLU A 299 -11.72 -1.76 -2.91
C GLU A 299 -11.18 -2.42 -1.62
N SER A 300 -9.93 -2.09 -1.25
CA SER A 300 -9.23 -2.68 -0.11
C SER A 300 -9.25 -1.87 1.19
N ILE A 301 -9.75 -0.64 1.23
CA ILE A 301 -9.81 0.16 2.49
C ILE A 301 -11.16 0.89 2.70
N GLY A 302 -12.14 0.59 1.85
CA GLY A 302 -13.54 0.98 2.01
C GLY A 302 -13.84 2.43 1.61
N TYR A 303 -15.00 2.89 2.08
CA TYR A 303 -15.51 4.23 1.79
C TYR A 303 -14.92 5.27 2.74
N PHE A 304 -14.43 6.38 2.18
CA PHE A 304 -13.94 7.56 2.88
C PHE A 304 -14.86 8.74 2.57
N PRO A 305 -15.56 9.28 3.57
CA PRO A 305 -16.45 10.42 3.36
C PRO A 305 -15.69 11.69 2.99
N ALA A 306 -16.31 12.52 2.15
CA ALA A 306 -15.93 13.91 1.90
C ALA A 306 -16.27 14.74 3.15
N ALA A 307 -15.55 14.48 4.23
CA ALA A 307 -15.83 15.02 5.55
C ALA A 307 -15.38 16.47 5.72
N GLY A 308 -14.68 17.07 4.74
CA GLY A 308 -14.10 18.39 4.83
C GLY A 308 -13.12 18.53 6.00
N GLN A 309 -12.96 19.77 6.48
CA GLN A 309 -12.10 20.10 7.61
C GLN A 309 -12.72 21.20 8.48
N ARG A 310 -12.30 21.24 9.75
CA ARG A 310 -12.48 22.40 10.62
C ARG A 310 -11.22 23.25 10.54
N GLY A 311 -11.35 24.52 10.18
CA GLY A 311 -10.24 25.36 9.74
C GLY A 311 -9.19 25.64 10.82
N PHE A 312 -7.93 25.75 10.41
CA PHE A 312 -6.79 26.08 11.27
C PHE A 312 -6.84 27.52 11.82
N GLU A 313 -7.53 28.45 11.15
CA GLU A 313 -7.69 29.84 11.56
C GLU A 313 -9.12 30.05 12.08
N GLY A 314 -9.31 29.88 13.39
CA GLY A 314 -10.60 30.14 14.05
C GLY A 314 -11.66 29.04 13.90
N GLY A 315 -11.34 27.88 13.33
CA GLY A 315 -12.22 26.70 13.37
C GLY A 315 -13.43 26.75 12.44
N ILE A 316 -13.36 27.51 11.35
CA ILE A 316 -14.42 27.61 10.32
C ILE A 316 -14.46 26.32 9.50
N TRP A 317 -15.65 25.74 9.32
CA TRP A 317 -15.84 24.53 8.53
C TRP A 317 -15.74 24.81 7.03
N THR A 318 -15.06 23.92 6.30
CA THR A 318 -14.91 24.02 4.85
C THR A 318 -14.89 22.64 4.19
N GLY A 319 -15.49 22.55 3.00
CA GLY A 319 -15.40 21.38 2.13
C GLY A 319 -16.21 20.16 2.60
N ILE A 320 -17.12 20.32 3.56
CA ILE A 320 -18.08 19.28 3.94
C ILE A 320 -18.90 18.89 2.71
N GLY A 321 -18.92 17.61 2.37
CA GLY A 321 -19.63 17.08 1.19
C GLY A 321 -18.90 17.33 -0.14
N PHE A 322 -17.79 18.07 -0.16
CA PHE A 322 -17.04 18.38 -1.38
C PHE A 322 -15.69 17.65 -1.48
N GLY A 323 -14.94 17.60 -0.37
CA GLY A 323 -13.64 16.94 -0.32
C GLY A 323 -13.38 16.28 1.04
N GLY A 324 -12.38 15.41 1.10
CA GLY A 324 -11.95 14.76 2.33
C GLY A 324 -10.50 15.09 2.63
N ASP A 325 -10.25 15.52 3.86
CA ASP A 325 -8.91 15.69 4.43
C ASP A 325 -8.77 14.73 5.62
N TYR A 326 -7.70 13.93 5.65
CA TYR A 326 -7.47 12.91 6.67
C TYR A 326 -6.08 13.03 7.24
N TRP A 327 -5.99 12.99 8.57
CA TRP A 327 -4.71 13.07 9.24
C TRP A 327 -3.83 11.84 9.02
N SER A 328 -2.53 12.10 8.92
CA SER A 328 -1.49 11.12 9.20
C SER A 328 -0.66 11.56 10.42
N SER A 329 0.14 10.65 10.99
CA SER A 329 1.07 10.93 12.09
C SER A 329 2.37 11.60 11.61
N THR A 330 2.59 11.72 10.29
CA THR A 330 3.84 12.21 9.71
C THR A 330 3.86 13.74 9.64
N SER A 331 4.73 14.36 10.44
CA SER A 331 5.05 15.79 10.29
C SER A 331 5.80 16.06 8.98
N ASP A 332 5.70 17.30 8.49
CA ASP A 332 6.51 17.79 7.37
C ASP A 332 7.50 18.86 7.86
N THR A 333 8.58 19.05 7.10
CA THR A 333 9.41 20.25 7.19
C THR A 333 8.53 21.47 6.88
N GLU A 334 8.69 22.59 7.58
CA GLU A 334 7.80 23.79 7.54
C GLU A 334 6.61 23.82 8.52
N GLY A 335 6.57 22.93 9.53
CA GLY A 335 5.55 23.02 10.58
C GLY A 335 4.14 22.64 10.13
N ARG A 336 4.05 21.91 9.02
CA ARG A 336 2.83 21.27 8.51
C ARG A 336 2.84 19.78 8.84
N VAL A 337 1.77 19.11 8.46
CA VAL A 337 1.59 17.67 8.60
C VAL A 337 1.08 17.11 7.29
N ARG A 338 1.53 15.91 6.93
CA ARG A 338 1.03 15.16 5.79
C ARG A 338 -0.41 14.66 6.02
N THR A 339 -1.23 14.80 5.00
CA THR A 339 -2.63 14.37 4.97
C THR A 339 -2.90 13.56 3.72
N LEU A 340 -3.92 12.72 3.76
CA LEU A 340 -4.64 12.35 2.54
C LEU A 340 -5.63 13.47 2.25
N HIS A 341 -5.54 14.06 1.07
CA HIS A 341 -6.50 15.04 0.56
C HIS A 341 -7.16 14.50 -0.69
N PHE A 342 -8.47 14.66 -0.83
CA PHE A 342 -9.17 14.36 -2.07
C PHE A 342 -10.37 15.26 -2.31
N ILE A 343 -10.69 15.43 -3.58
CA ILE A 343 -11.91 16.02 -4.13
C ILE A 343 -12.41 15.12 -5.26
N GLU A 344 -13.52 15.46 -5.93
CA GLU A 344 -14.02 14.68 -7.08
C GLU A 344 -12.98 14.54 -8.21
N GLY A 345 -12.21 15.60 -8.51
CA GLY A 345 -11.25 15.59 -9.62
C GLY A 345 -9.82 15.16 -9.27
N ALA A 346 -9.48 15.02 -7.99
CA ALA A 346 -8.09 14.78 -7.57
C ALA A 346 -7.99 13.99 -6.27
N VAL A 347 -6.96 13.15 -6.20
CA VAL A 347 -6.50 12.46 -4.99
C VAL A 347 -5.04 12.84 -4.78
N ASN A 348 -4.73 13.32 -3.58
CA ASN A 348 -3.39 13.67 -3.16
C ASN A 348 -3.08 12.95 -1.83
N PRO A 349 -2.44 11.77 -1.88
CA PRO A 349 -2.03 11.04 -0.68
C PRO A 349 -0.86 11.70 0.07
N ARG A 350 -0.29 12.77 -0.49
CA ARG A 350 0.81 13.55 0.06
C ARG A 350 0.38 15.00 0.34
N GLY A 351 -0.92 15.19 0.58
CA GLY A 351 -1.52 16.45 1.00
C GLY A 351 -0.84 17.00 2.24
N ARG A 352 -1.05 18.29 2.50
CA ARG A 352 -0.46 18.98 3.64
C ARG A 352 -1.45 19.94 4.23
N ASN A 353 -1.49 19.98 5.56
CA ASN A 353 -2.27 20.99 6.27
C ASN A 353 -1.56 21.45 7.54
N TYR A 354 -2.09 22.50 8.14
CA TYR A 354 -1.59 23.11 9.36
C TYR A 354 -2.11 22.36 10.59
N ARG A 355 -1.27 22.27 11.62
CA ARG A 355 -1.54 21.45 12.83
C ARG A 355 -2.79 21.88 13.58
N ALA A 356 -3.13 23.17 13.50
CA ALA A 356 -4.31 23.73 14.13
C ALA A 356 -5.63 23.29 13.49
N ALA A 357 -5.64 22.74 12.27
CA ALA A 357 -6.87 22.26 11.63
C ALA A 357 -7.47 21.05 12.39
N GLY A 358 -8.76 20.82 12.21
CA GLY A 358 -9.47 19.64 12.67
C GLY A 358 -9.82 18.75 11.48
N MET A 359 -9.49 17.46 11.55
CA MET A 359 -9.82 16.47 10.51
C MET A 359 -10.15 15.11 11.11
N PRO A 360 -10.85 14.23 10.38
CA PRO A 360 -11.02 12.85 10.77
C PRO A 360 -9.71 12.05 10.76
N ILE A 361 -9.74 10.96 11.52
CA ILE A 361 -8.68 9.95 11.55
C ILE A 361 -9.32 8.60 11.17
N ARG A 362 -8.65 7.86 10.30
CA ARG A 362 -8.94 6.44 10.08
C ARG A 362 -7.76 5.62 10.61
N CYS A 363 -7.95 5.02 11.76
CA CYS A 363 -6.88 4.33 12.46
C CYS A 363 -6.40 3.09 11.70
N VAL A 364 -5.12 2.76 11.88
CA VAL A 364 -4.49 1.53 11.37
C VAL A 364 -3.90 0.71 12.52
N SER A 365 -3.61 -0.57 12.30
CA SER A 365 -3.03 -1.43 13.33
C SER A 365 -1.66 -0.93 13.81
N GLU A 366 -1.40 -1.09 15.11
CA GLU A 366 -0.07 -0.90 15.69
C GLU A 366 0.89 -2.03 15.25
N ALA A 367 0.36 -3.24 15.06
CA ALA A 367 1.11 -4.40 14.57
C ALA A 367 1.33 -4.30 13.04
N GLN A 368 2.60 -4.40 12.64
CA GLN A 368 3.05 -4.59 11.26
C GLN A 368 2.69 -6.02 10.82
N SER A 369 1.64 -6.19 10.02
CA SER A 369 1.35 -7.47 9.35
C SER A 369 2.19 -7.63 8.07
N GLY A 370 3.46 -7.25 8.15
CA GLY A 370 4.33 -6.96 7.00
C GLY A 370 4.90 -5.56 7.17
N GLU A 371 6.20 -5.41 7.01
CA GLU A 371 6.93 -4.16 7.24
C GLU A 371 6.26 -3.00 6.50
N VAL A 372 5.85 -1.96 7.23
CA VAL A 372 5.58 -0.65 6.61
C VAL A 372 6.94 -0.13 6.17
N PRO A 373 7.14 0.27 4.90
CA PRO A 373 8.39 0.89 4.49
C PRO A 373 8.71 2.03 5.46
N GLU A 374 9.86 1.91 6.13
CA GLU A 374 10.51 3.05 6.77
C GLU A 374 10.60 4.18 5.73
N PRO A 375 10.59 5.47 6.11
CA PRO A 375 10.78 6.56 5.16
C PRO A 375 12.20 6.50 4.56
N GLY A 376 12.41 5.58 3.64
CA GLY A 376 13.42 5.65 2.59
C GLY A 376 13.03 6.79 1.67
N THR A 377 14.04 7.39 1.06
CA THR A 377 14.00 8.51 0.11
C THR A 377 12.64 8.68 -0.59
N GLU A 378 12.01 9.86 -0.53
CA GLU A 378 10.72 10.09 -1.20
C GLU A 378 10.77 9.65 -2.69
N TYR A 379 10.04 8.58 -3.04
CA TYR A 379 9.85 8.14 -4.43
C TYR A 379 8.55 8.73 -5.00
N ASP A 380 8.60 9.27 -6.21
CA ASP A 380 7.42 9.81 -6.92
C ASP A 380 6.34 8.72 -7.05
N ILE A 381 6.76 7.50 -7.38
CA ILE A 381 5.91 6.32 -7.59
C ILE A 381 6.37 5.19 -6.66
N ASP A 382 5.44 4.59 -5.93
CA ASP A 382 5.70 3.42 -5.08
C ASP A 382 4.76 2.28 -5.51
N ILE A 383 5.33 1.12 -5.84
CA ILE A 383 4.66 -0.05 -6.38
C ILE A 383 4.82 -1.19 -5.36
N GLN A 384 3.76 -1.49 -4.63
CA GLN A 384 3.67 -2.67 -3.78
C GLN A 384 3.03 -3.80 -4.57
N ALA A 385 3.83 -4.61 -5.27
CA ALA A 385 3.33 -5.71 -6.07
C ALA A 385 2.88 -6.86 -5.17
N ASP A 386 1.65 -7.35 -5.38
CA ASP A 386 1.02 -8.41 -4.59
C ASP A 386 0.90 -9.73 -5.37
N ARG A 387 1.32 -9.73 -6.65
CA ARG A 387 1.23 -10.90 -7.53
C ARG A 387 2.31 -10.90 -8.60
N TYR A 388 2.66 -12.10 -9.07
CA TYR A 388 3.46 -12.30 -10.28
C TYR A 388 2.60 -12.90 -11.40
N ILE A 389 2.99 -12.67 -12.65
CA ILE A 389 2.29 -13.21 -13.83
C ILE A 389 3.04 -14.45 -14.32
N ALA A 390 2.58 -15.63 -13.91
CA ALA A 390 3.24 -16.91 -14.18
C ALA A 390 3.52 -17.15 -15.67
N ASP A 391 2.54 -16.86 -16.54
CA ASP A 391 2.67 -17.06 -18.00
C ASP A 391 3.57 -16.02 -18.69
N ALA A 392 4.03 -15.00 -17.97
CA ALA A 392 5.02 -14.03 -18.44
C ALA A 392 6.41 -14.31 -17.84
N ALA A 393 6.48 -14.94 -16.66
CA ALA A 393 7.71 -15.31 -16.00
C ALA A 393 8.48 -16.38 -16.79
N GLY A 394 9.77 -16.17 -17.02
CA GLY A 394 10.58 -16.99 -17.90
C GLY A 394 12.05 -17.02 -17.50
N TYR A 395 12.66 -18.18 -17.72
CA TYR A 395 14.09 -18.42 -17.59
C TYR A 395 14.67 -18.85 -18.94
N LYS A 396 15.84 -18.33 -19.30
CA LYS A 396 16.58 -18.79 -20.48
C LYS A 396 18.07 -18.86 -20.19
N ALA A 397 18.62 -20.08 -20.23
CA ALA A 397 20.03 -20.31 -20.04
C ALA A 397 20.87 -19.68 -21.17
N ASN A 398 22.05 -19.15 -20.82
CA ASN A 398 23.05 -18.61 -21.75
C ASN A 398 22.51 -17.59 -22.76
N ASP A 399 21.58 -16.73 -22.35
CA ASP A 399 20.98 -15.70 -23.22
C ASP A 399 21.78 -14.38 -23.21
N GLY A 400 22.63 -14.18 -22.19
CA GLY A 400 23.51 -13.02 -22.08
C GLY A 400 24.75 -13.10 -22.97
N LEU A 401 25.34 -11.94 -23.25
CA LEU A 401 26.55 -11.82 -24.09
C LEU A 401 27.79 -12.46 -23.46
N ASP A 402 27.79 -12.61 -22.14
CA ASP A 402 28.83 -13.28 -21.35
C ASP A 402 28.48 -14.73 -20.98
N GLY A 403 27.36 -15.26 -21.51
CA GLY A 403 26.85 -16.59 -21.19
C GLY A 403 26.00 -16.65 -19.92
N SER A 404 25.64 -15.50 -19.32
CA SER A 404 24.64 -15.43 -18.25
C SER A 404 23.25 -15.87 -18.74
N ALA A 405 22.39 -16.26 -17.80
CA ALA A 405 20.99 -16.55 -18.06
C ALA A 405 20.13 -15.30 -17.94
N ASN A 406 19.05 -15.25 -18.73
CA ASN A 406 17.99 -14.27 -18.58
C ASN A 406 16.88 -14.82 -17.65
N TYR A 407 16.55 -14.03 -16.63
CA TYR A 407 15.42 -14.18 -15.73
C TYR A 407 14.44 -13.03 -15.96
N TYR A 408 13.39 -13.30 -16.74
CA TYR A 408 12.35 -12.32 -17.06
C TYR A 408 11.14 -12.55 -16.17
N ILE A 409 10.75 -11.54 -15.39
CA ILE A 409 9.60 -11.63 -14.48
C ILE A 409 8.66 -10.45 -14.68
N ALA A 410 7.39 -10.69 -14.33
CA ALA A 410 6.34 -9.69 -14.40
C ALA A 410 5.59 -9.68 -13.06
N LEU A 411 5.53 -8.50 -12.44
CA LEU A 411 4.95 -8.26 -11.12
C LEU A 411 3.88 -7.19 -11.23
N ALA A 412 2.81 -7.30 -10.45
CA ALA A 412 1.72 -6.33 -10.51
C ALA A 412 1.10 -6.07 -9.13
N ASN A 413 0.46 -4.91 -9.00
CA ASN A 413 -0.46 -4.60 -7.89
C ASN A 413 -1.92 -4.54 -8.34
N VAL A 414 -2.19 -5.11 -9.51
CA VAL A 414 -3.46 -5.04 -10.22
C VAL A 414 -3.68 -6.32 -11.01
N SER A 415 -4.94 -6.70 -11.23
CA SER A 415 -5.28 -7.79 -12.14
C SER A 415 -4.85 -7.46 -13.57
N VAL A 416 -4.38 -8.47 -14.29
CA VAL A 416 -3.80 -8.35 -15.62
C VAL A 416 -4.48 -9.33 -16.55
N THR A 417 -4.84 -8.87 -17.74
CA THR A 417 -5.36 -9.71 -18.82
C THR A 417 -4.42 -9.69 -20.01
N LEU A 418 -4.46 -10.74 -20.84
CA LEU A 418 -3.85 -10.72 -22.16
C LEU A 418 -4.81 -10.05 -23.14
N ALA A 419 -4.37 -8.99 -23.80
CA ALA A 419 -5.18 -8.24 -24.77
C ALA A 419 -4.42 -7.98 -26.07
N ASP A 420 -5.16 -7.84 -27.18
CA ASP A 420 -4.60 -7.40 -28.46
C ASP A 420 -4.45 -5.87 -28.45
N VAL A 421 -3.20 -5.41 -28.39
CA VAL A 421 -2.81 -4.00 -28.46
C VAL A 421 -2.07 -3.77 -29.77
N GLY A 422 -2.74 -3.19 -30.75
CA GLY A 422 -2.14 -2.84 -32.04
C GLY A 422 -1.70 -4.05 -32.90
N GLY A 423 -2.38 -5.19 -32.78
CA GLY A 423 -2.06 -6.43 -33.50
C GLY A 423 -1.06 -7.33 -32.77
N THR A 424 -0.78 -7.05 -31.49
CA THR A 424 0.15 -7.82 -30.66
C THR A 424 -0.50 -8.17 -29.33
N GLN A 425 -0.39 -9.44 -28.92
CA GLN A 425 -0.86 -9.89 -27.62
C GLN A 425 0.07 -9.36 -26.53
N GLN A 426 -0.47 -8.58 -25.60
CA GLN A 426 0.26 -7.96 -24.51
C GLN A 426 -0.51 -8.14 -23.21
N TYR A 427 0.21 -8.43 -22.14
CA TYR A 427 -0.33 -8.32 -20.78
C TYR A 427 -0.60 -6.85 -20.46
N VAL A 428 -1.84 -6.55 -20.10
CA VAL A 428 -2.32 -5.21 -19.77
C VAL A 428 -3.04 -5.23 -18.43
N PRO A 429 -2.89 -4.19 -17.60
CA PRO A 429 -3.75 -4.00 -16.43
C PRO A 429 -5.22 -3.99 -16.84
N GLU A 430 -6.07 -4.71 -16.12
CA GLU A 430 -7.53 -4.71 -16.33
C GLU A 430 -8.20 -3.43 -15.82
N LYS A 431 -7.55 -2.78 -14.86
CA LYS A 431 -7.94 -1.52 -14.23
C LYS A 431 -6.68 -0.75 -13.87
N ASN A 432 -6.84 0.40 -13.25
CA ASN A 432 -5.71 1.23 -12.91
C ASN A 432 -4.83 0.59 -11.83
N GLY A 433 -3.53 0.58 -12.12
CA GLY A 433 -2.47 -0.04 -11.34
C GLY A 433 -1.25 -0.25 -12.23
N GLU A 434 -0.21 -0.84 -11.69
CA GLU A 434 1.08 -1.02 -12.35
C GLU A 434 1.36 -2.50 -12.55
N LEU A 435 1.76 -2.85 -13.78
CA LEU A 435 2.38 -4.11 -14.15
C LEU A 435 3.83 -3.79 -14.56
N ILE A 436 4.79 -4.23 -13.78
CA ILE A 436 6.22 -4.03 -14.04
C ILE A 436 6.85 -5.34 -14.53
N PHE A 437 7.70 -5.22 -15.54
CA PHE A 437 8.54 -6.29 -16.05
C PHE A 437 9.98 -6.01 -15.65
N LEU A 438 10.68 -7.02 -15.16
CA LEU A 438 12.10 -6.97 -14.79
C LEU A 438 12.84 -8.02 -15.62
N ASP A 439 13.91 -7.62 -16.30
CA ASP A 439 14.70 -8.46 -17.20
C ASP A 439 16.13 -8.59 -16.66
N LEU A 440 16.37 -9.62 -15.84
CA LEU A 440 17.56 -9.77 -15.01
C LEU A 440 18.54 -10.77 -15.60
N TYR A 441 19.81 -10.39 -15.78
CA TYR A 441 20.86 -11.28 -16.25
C TYR A 441 21.70 -11.75 -15.08
N GLY A 442 21.67 -13.06 -14.81
CA GLY A 442 22.34 -13.68 -13.67
C GLY A 442 23.00 -15.01 -14.04
N LYS A 443 23.68 -15.66 -13.09
CA LYS A 443 24.24 -16.99 -13.30
C LYS A 443 23.18 -17.98 -13.77
N ASN A 444 23.56 -18.93 -14.62
CA ASN A 444 22.68 -20.03 -15.00
C ASN A 444 22.21 -20.81 -13.77
N SER A 445 20.95 -21.26 -13.79
CA SER A 445 20.42 -22.08 -12.72
C SER A 445 20.95 -23.51 -12.82
N GLU A 446 21.09 -24.19 -11.68
CA GLU A 446 21.55 -25.59 -11.66
C GLU A 446 20.50 -26.55 -12.26
N ASP A 447 19.21 -26.23 -12.08
CA ASP A 447 18.09 -26.95 -12.67
C ASP A 447 17.23 -25.98 -13.47
N GLU A 448 17.27 -26.12 -14.80
CA GLU A 448 16.55 -25.23 -15.71
C GLU A 448 15.02 -25.38 -15.59
N ASN A 449 14.50 -26.52 -15.12
CA ASN A 449 13.06 -26.73 -14.94
C ASN A 449 12.54 -26.14 -13.62
N PHE A 450 13.46 -25.85 -12.69
CA PHE A 450 13.19 -25.20 -11.41
C PHE A 450 14.14 -24.02 -11.24
N ALA A 451 14.21 -23.17 -12.25
CA ALA A 451 15.15 -22.07 -12.27
C ALA A 451 14.92 -21.12 -11.08
N ILE A 452 16.02 -20.69 -10.48
CA ILE A 452 16.07 -19.80 -9.31
C ILE A 452 16.83 -18.54 -9.71
N ILE A 453 16.23 -17.37 -9.47
CA ILE A 453 16.90 -16.07 -9.68
C ILE A 453 18.03 -15.95 -8.65
N PRO A 454 19.30 -15.73 -9.05
CA PRO A 454 20.40 -15.55 -8.12
C PRO A 454 20.18 -14.34 -7.20
N GLU A 455 20.50 -14.50 -5.91
CA GLU A 455 20.51 -13.37 -4.98
C GLU A 455 21.57 -12.34 -5.37
N GLY A 456 21.27 -11.09 -5.08
CA GLY A 456 22.19 -9.98 -5.28
C GLY A 456 21.54 -8.78 -5.96
N LYS A 457 22.39 -7.82 -6.27
CA LYS A 457 22.03 -6.54 -6.85
C LYS A 457 22.23 -6.55 -8.36
N TYR A 458 21.19 -6.18 -9.09
CA TYR A 458 21.18 -6.03 -10.54
C TYR A 458 21.11 -4.54 -10.88
N GLU A 459 22.16 -4.00 -11.49
CA GLU A 459 22.19 -2.59 -11.88
C GLU A 459 21.48 -2.40 -13.23
N LEU A 460 20.71 -1.32 -13.38
CA LEU A 460 20.02 -1.05 -14.62
C LEU A 460 21.03 -0.63 -15.70
N GLY A 461 21.06 -1.33 -16.84
CA GLY A 461 22.03 -1.11 -17.90
C GLY A 461 21.58 -1.60 -19.27
N SER A 462 22.32 -1.26 -20.32
CA SER A 462 21.98 -1.66 -21.70
C SER A 462 22.70 -2.92 -22.19
N VAL A 463 23.62 -3.47 -21.39
CA VAL A 463 24.45 -4.63 -21.77
C VAL A 463 23.94 -5.87 -21.05
N MET A 464 23.62 -6.92 -21.81
CA MET A 464 23.05 -8.19 -21.32
C MET A 464 24.13 -9.10 -20.68
N ASN A 465 24.68 -8.68 -19.54
CA ASN A 465 25.71 -9.40 -18.78
C ASN A 465 25.26 -9.73 -17.36
N GLU A 466 25.95 -10.66 -16.70
CA GLU A 466 25.70 -10.99 -15.30
C GLU A 466 25.70 -9.75 -14.39
N GLY A 467 24.66 -9.61 -13.56
CA GLY A 467 24.47 -8.49 -12.64
C GLY A 467 23.77 -7.27 -13.28
N ILE A 468 23.24 -7.39 -14.50
CA ILE A 468 22.52 -6.29 -15.17
C ILE A 468 21.03 -6.59 -15.28
N ALA A 469 20.21 -5.58 -15.01
CA ALA A 469 18.82 -5.52 -15.42
C ALA A 469 18.69 -4.65 -16.68
N THR A 470 18.12 -5.18 -17.77
CA THR A 470 18.20 -4.44 -19.04
C THR A 470 17.22 -3.27 -19.11
N THR A 471 17.67 -2.12 -19.59
CA THR A 471 16.79 -0.96 -19.84
C THR A 471 15.79 -1.19 -20.97
N ASP A 472 16.05 -2.18 -21.85
CA ASP A 472 15.23 -2.43 -23.03
C ASP A 472 13.94 -3.19 -22.69
N PHE A 473 14.00 -4.08 -21.70
CA PHE A 473 12.89 -4.95 -21.31
C PHE A 473 12.46 -4.79 -19.84
N THR A 474 13.20 -4.05 -19.03
CA THR A 474 12.72 -3.56 -17.73
C THR A 474 11.86 -2.32 -17.92
N LEU A 475 10.54 -2.47 -17.76
CA LEU A 475 9.56 -1.42 -18.02
C LEU A 475 8.27 -1.66 -17.24
N SER A 476 7.46 -0.63 -17.08
CA SER A 476 6.12 -0.76 -16.49
C SER A 476 5.02 -0.40 -17.46
N ARG A 477 3.85 -0.98 -17.24
CA ARG A 477 2.61 -0.73 -17.95
C ARG A 477 1.54 -0.32 -16.96
N TYR A 478 0.84 0.76 -17.29
CA TYR A 478 -0.30 1.27 -16.53
C TYR A 478 -1.30 1.90 -17.49
N LEU A 479 -2.56 2.01 -17.05
CA LEU A 479 -3.58 2.72 -17.81
C LEU A 479 -3.51 4.23 -17.48
N ALA A 480 -3.71 5.06 -18.50
CA ALA A 480 -3.89 6.49 -18.33
C ALA A 480 -5.17 6.80 -17.53
N GLU A 481 -5.37 8.07 -17.15
CA GLU A 481 -6.56 8.51 -16.40
C GLU A 481 -7.89 8.18 -17.10
N ASP A 482 -7.88 7.98 -18.43
CA ASP A 482 -9.07 7.58 -19.19
C ASP A 482 -9.46 6.10 -19.00
N GLY A 483 -8.65 5.32 -18.27
CA GLY A 483 -8.83 3.89 -18.01
C GLY A 483 -8.76 3.02 -19.27
N LYS A 484 -8.26 3.54 -20.40
CA LYS A 484 -8.27 2.86 -21.71
C LYS A 484 -6.94 2.92 -22.44
N THR A 485 -6.21 4.01 -22.28
CA THR A 485 -4.93 4.22 -22.95
C THR A 485 -3.82 3.53 -22.17
N LEU A 486 -3.18 2.53 -22.77
CA LEU A 486 -2.03 1.85 -22.18
C LEU A 486 -0.78 2.73 -22.30
N ILE A 487 -0.15 3.04 -21.18
CA ILE A 487 1.11 3.80 -21.10
C ILE A 487 2.26 2.86 -20.72
N HIS A 488 3.42 3.07 -21.34
CA HIS A 488 4.65 2.35 -21.03
C HIS A 488 5.64 3.29 -20.34
N ARG A 489 6.00 2.99 -19.08
CA ARG A 489 7.10 3.66 -18.38
C ARG A 489 8.39 2.93 -18.66
N LYS A 490 9.38 3.64 -19.17
CA LYS A 490 10.75 3.14 -19.33
C LYS A 490 11.66 3.72 -18.26
N TYR A 491 12.70 2.97 -17.94
CA TYR A 491 13.67 3.33 -16.91
C TYR A 491 15.05 3.58 -17.53
N LYS A 492 15.80 4.53 -16.96
CA LYS A 492 17.13 4.92 -17.45
C LYS A 492 18.27 4.68 -16.45
N ALA A 493 17.94 4.55 -15.19
CA ALA A 493 18.89 4.27 -14.11
C ALA A 493 18.14 3.58 -12.97
N GLY A 494 18.90 2.96 -12.06
CA GLY A 494 18.36 2.29 -10.89
C GLY A 494 19.00 0.94 -10.65
N HIS A 495 18.46 0.22 -9.69
CA HIS A 495 18.90 -1.13 -9.36
C HIS A 495 17.73 -1.97 -8.84
N ILE A 496 17.93 -3.28 -8.84
CA ILE A 496 16.99 -4.29 -8.35
C ILE A 496 17.77 -5.22 -7.41
N ASP A 497 17.33 -5.35 -6.17
CA ASP A 497 17.86 -6.29 -5.19
C ASP A 497 16.95 -7.51 -5.09
N VAL A 498 17.57 -8.69 -5.13
CA VAL A 498 16.88 -9.99 -5.02
C VAL A 498 17.40 -10.72 -3.78
N THR A 499 16.48 -11.09 -2.88
CA THR A 499 16.76 -11.87 -1.66
C THR A 499 15.84 -13.09 -1.59
N HIS A 500 16.36 -14.24 -1.15
CA HIS A 500 15.54 -15.43 -0.87
C HIS A 500 15.06 -15.39 0.59
N LEU A 501 13.76 -15.55 0.79
CA LEU A 501 13.13 -15.50 2.12
C LEU A 501 12.99 -16.89 2.77
N ASP A 502 13.25 -17.95 2.02
CA ASP A 502 13.11 -19.32 2.48
C ASP A 502 14.28 -20.21 2.06
N ALA A 503 14.50 -21.28 2.83
CA ALA A 503 15.59 -22.23 2.57
C ALA A 503 15.44 -23.00 1.25
N PHE A 504 14.22 -23.05 0.68
CA PHE A 504 13.94 -23.71 -0.59
C PHE A 504 14.05 -22.77 -1.80
N LYS A 505 14.35 -21.47 -1.59
CA LYS A 505 14.57 -20.45 -2.62
C LYS A 505 13.39 -20.31 -3.59
N ARG A 506 12.18 -20.41 -3.04
CA ARG A 506 10.92 -20.21 -3.76
C ARG A 506 10.24 -18.90 -3.39
N MET A 507 10.51 -18.40 -2.19
CA MET A 507 10.03 -17.11 -1.70
C MET A 507 11.09 -16.05 -1.96
N TYR A 508 10.70 -14.98 -2.62
CA TYR A 508 11.58 -13.89 -2.98
C TYR A 508 11.13 -12.61 -2.28
N LYS A 509 12.10 -11.79 -1.86
CA LYS A 509 11.94 -10.35 -1.73
C LYS A 509 12.65 -9.71 -2.91
N ILE A 510 11.91 -8.94 -3.70
CA ILE A 510 12.43 -8.18 -4.84
C ILE A 510 12.15 -6.71 -4.56
N GLU A 511 13.21 -5.93 -4.42
CA GLU A 511 13.14 -4.49 -4.20
C GLU A 511 13.79 -3.80 -5.39
N ALA A 512 13.18 -2.74 -5.92
CA ALA A 512 13.78 -1.96 -6.99
C ALA A 512 13.67 -0.47 -6.71
N GLU A 513 14.78 0.24 -6.91
CA GLU A 513 14.83 1.69 -6.93
C GLU A 513 15.23 2.14 -8.33
N LEU A 514 14.27 2.69 -9.06
CA LEU A 514 14.40 3.02 -10.47
C LEU A 514 14.18 4.51 -10.70
N THR A 515 14.78 5.04 -11.76
CA THR A 515 14.50 6.38 -12.27
C THR A 515 13.95 6.27 -13.68
N SER A 516 12.75 6.81 -13.89
CA SER A 516 12.09 6.81 -15.18
C SER A 516 12.81 7.71 -16.19
N VAL A 517 12.55 7.51 -17.48
CA VAL A 517 13.06 8.41 -18.53
C VAL A 517 12.62 9.86 -18.28
N GLU A 518 11.42 10.06 -17.72
CA GLU A 518 10.84 11.36 -17.34
C GLU A 518 11.39 11.93 -16.02
N ASN A 519 12.37 11.26 -15.38
CA ASN A 519 12.96 11.60 -14.07
C ASN A 519 12.08 11.33 -12.85
N GLU A 520 11.07 10.47 -12.97
CA GLU A 520 10.29 10.04 -11.81
C GLU A 520 11.09 9.01 -11.02
N SER A 521 11.23 9.19 -9.71
CA SER A 521 11.76 8.17 -8.82
C SER A 521 10.69 7.10 -8.57
N VAL A 522 11.03 5.82 -8.77
CA VAL A 522 10.12 4.70 -8.66
C VAL A 522 10.68 3.67 -7.70
N HIS A 523 9.88 3.25 -6.74
CA HIS A 523 10.18 2.17 -5.83
C HIS A 523 9.23 1.00 -6.08
N LEU A 524 9.76 -0.22 -6.10
CA LEU A 524 8.99 -1.46 -6.20
C LEU A 524 9.37 -2.34 -5.02
N ILE A 525 8.36 -2.94 -4.38
CA ILE A 525 8.56 -4.08 -3.48
C ILE A 525 7.65 -5.23 -3.92
N TYR A 526 8.19 -6.44 -3.91
CA TYR A 526 7.45 -7.68 -4.04
C TYR A 526 7.96 -8.70 -3.02
N GLU A 527 7.05 -9.31 -2.27
CA GLU A 527 7.34 -10.45 -1.41
C GLU A 527 6.38 -11.60 -1.75
N GLY A 528 6.92 -12.72 -2.21
CA GLY A 528 6.05 -13.85 -2.57
C GLY A 528 6.77 -15.00 -3.24
N GLU A 529 6.00 -16.07 -3.47
CA GLU A 529 6.46 -17.22 -4.23
C GLU A 529 6.55 -16.86 -5.72
N LEU A 530 7.59 -17.32 -6.42
CA LEU A 530 7.71 -17.17 -7.87
C LEU A 530 8.21 -18.46 -8.51
N VAL A 531 7.60 -18.80 -9.67
CA VAL A 531 8.01 -19.94 -10.50
C VAL A 531 8.33 -19.46 -11.90
N LEU A 532 9.48 -19.87 -12.42
CA LEU A 532 9.95 -19.52 -13.76
C LEU A 532 9.69 -20.65 -14.74
N MET A 533 9.12 -20.33 -15.90
CA MET A 533 9.01 -21.29 -16.99
C MET A 533 10.33 -21.33 -17.77
N ASN A 534 10.88 -22.52 -18.02
CA ASN A 534 12.01 -22.66 -18.93
C ASN A 534 11.59 -22.30 -20.35
N ARG A 535 12.17 -21.23 -20.89
CA ARG A 535 12.00 -20.74 -22.27
C ARG A 535 13.27 -20.90 -23.11
N GLY A 536 14.26 -21.62 -22.59
CA GLY A 536 15.36 -22.15 -23.38
C GLY A 536 14.83 -23.01 -24.53
N GLU A 537 15.60 -23.09 -25.60
CA GLU A 537 15.32 -24.09 -26.62
C GLU A 537 15.28 -25.46 -25.93
N THR A 538 14.19 -26.21 -26.08
CA THR A 538 14.18 -27.64 -25.69
C THR A 538 15.46 -28.26 -26.23
N SER A 539 16.25 -28.88 -25.39
CA SER A 539 17.44 -29.63 -25.81
C SER A 539 17.02 -30.79 -26.72
N ILE A 540 16.85 -30.49 -28.00
CA ILE A 540 16.65 -31.51 -29.02
C ILE A 540 18.04 -31.96 -29.44
N ALA A 541 18.36 -33.17 -28.99
CA ALA A 541 19.49 -34.00 -29.33
C ALA A 541 20.79 -33.79 -28.53
N THR A 542 21.14 -34.87 -27.83
CA THR A 542 22.50 -35.33 -27.50
C THR A 542 23.60 -34.64 -28.30
N VAL A 543 24.56 -34.05 -27.57
CA VAL A 543 25.87 -33.69 -28.08
C VAL A 543 26.44 -34.87 -28.87
N ILE A 544 26.90 -34.60 -30.09
CA ILE A 544 27.57 -35.58 -30.93
C ILE A 544 28.91 -35.92 -30.26
N GLU A 545 28.97 -37.03 -29.51
CA GLU A 545 30.20 -37.47 -28.82
C GLU A 545 31.22 -38.14 -29.76
N ASN A 546 30.81 -38.51 -30.99
CA ASN A 546 31.66 -39.18 -31.98
C ASN A 546 31.74 -38.38 -33.28
N PRO A 547 32.91 -38.25 -33.93
CA PRO A 547 33.03 -37.54 -35.19
C PRO A 547 32.09 -38.13 -36.25
N VAL A 548 31.18 -37.31 -36.75
CA VAL A 548 30.22 -37.66 -37.81
C VAL A 548 30.81 -37.26 -39.14
N ASN A 549 30.97 -38.24 -40.05
CA ASN A 549 31.34 -37.98 -41.43
C ASN A 549 30.06 -37.95 -42.28
N THR A 550 29.68 -36.77 -42.76
CA THR A 550 28.42 -36.55 -43.47
C THR A 550 28.58 -35.51 -44.58
N THR A 551 27.70 -35.55 -45.58
CA THR A 551 27.66 -34.59 -46.69
C THR A 551 26.36 -33.80 -46.61
N PHE A 552 26.44 -32.47 -46.53
CA PHE A 552 25.27 -31.61 -46.47
C PHE A 552 24.62 -31.46 -47.85
N GLU A 553 23.30 -31.62 -47.91
CA GLU A 553 22.54 -31.67 -49.16
C GLU A 553 21.78 -30.37 -49.43
N MET A 554 21.63 -29.52 -48.41
CA MET A 554 20.87 -28.27 -48.47
C MET A 554 21.57 -27.16 -47.70
N ALA A 555 21.39 -25.91 -48.12
CA ALA A 555 21.91 -24.75 -47.44
C ALA A 555 20.91 -23.60 -47.41
N ASP A 556 20.85 -22.89 -46.28
CA ASP A 556 20.24 -21.58 -46.11
C ASP A 556 21.35 -20.58 -45.79
N ALA A 557 21.24 -19.34 -46.28
CA ALA A 557 22.09 -18.25 -45.86
C ALA A 557 21.24 -17.01 -45.58
N ILE A 558 21.39 -16.46 -44.38
CA ILE A 558 20.73 -15.25 -43.94
C ILE A 558 21.78 -14.14 -43.81
N TYR A 559 21.54 -13.05 -44.51
CA TYR A 559 22.31 -11.82 -44.36
C TYR A 559 21.67 -10.94 -43.29
N HIS A 560 22.47 -10.56 -42.30
CA HIS A 560 22.12 -9.60 -41.27
C HIS A 560 22.98 -8.35 -41.43
N HIS A 561 22.33 -7.23 -41.73
CA HIS A 561 22.95 -5.91 -41.65
C HIS A 561 22.76 -5.35 -40.24
N THR A 562 23.86 -5.17 -39.52
CA THR A 562 23.88 -4.59 -38.18
C THR A 562 23.91 -3.07 -38.30
N SER A 563 22.79 -2.41 -38.01
CA SER A 563 22.69 -0.96 -38.17
C SER A 563 23.48 -0.21 -37.09
N LYS A 564 24.37 0.68 -37.55
CA LYS A 564 24.91 1.90 -36.91
C LYS A 564 25.93 1.83 -35.76
N THR A 565 26.26 0.70 -35.14
CA THR A 565 27.23 0.72 -34.01
C THR A 565 28.46 -0.19 -34.12
N GLU A 566 28.46 -1.27 -34.89
CA GLU A 566 29.60 -2.24 -34.87
C GLU A 566 30.34 -2.47 -36.19
N GLY A 567 29.94 -1.87 -37.31
CA GLY A 567 30.78 -1.78 -38.51
C GLY A 567 31.03 -3.08 -39.31
N TYR A 568 30.40 -4.21 -38.96
CA TYR A 568 30.46 -5.45 -39.73
C TYR A 568 29.08 -5.94 -40.19
N ASP A 569 29.08 -6.75 -41.25
CA ASP A 569 27.93 -7.51 -41.72
C ASP A 569 28.10 -8.99 -41.34
N ARG A 570 27.00 -9.68 -41.00
CA ARG A 570 27.00 -11.11 -40.68
C ARG A 570 26.26 -11.91 -41.75
N TYR A 571 26.89 -12.98 -42.22
CA TYR A 571 26.26 -14.00 -43.06
C TYR A 571 26.17 -15.29 -42.26
N SER A 572 24.96 -15.68 -41.90
CA SER A 572 24.67 -16.90 -41.16
C SER A 572 24.26 -17.98 -42.16
N VAL A 573 25.11 -19.00 -42.34
CA VAL A 573 24.87 -20.11 -43.26
C VAL A 573 24.50 -21.35 -42.46
N ASN A 574 23.34 -21.92 -42.73
CA ASN A 574 22.95 -23.23 -42.22
C ASN A 574 23.13 -24.26 -43.33
N LEU A 575 23.87 -25.34 -43.07
CA LEU A 575 23.96 -26.51 -43.93
C LEU A 575 23.15 -27.65 -43.30
N TYR A 576 22.28 -28.30 -44.08
CA TYR A 576 21.42 -29.36 -43.60
C TYR A 576 21.70 -30.66 -44.35
N GLN A 577 21.71 -31.77 -43.60
CA GLN A 577 21.68 -33.13 -44.09
C GLN A 577 20.52 -33.83 -43.39
N GLY A 578 19.52 -34.32 -44.13
CA GLY A 578 18.38 -35.04 -43.56
C GLY A 578 17.01 -34.50 -43.95
N GLU A 579 15.99 -34.92 -43.20
CA GLU A 579 14.58 -34.73 -43.52
C GLU A 579 14.04 -33.39 -43.00
N MET A 580 13.61 -32.54 -43.92
CA MET A 580 13.00 -31.23 -43.63
C MET A 580 11.47 -31.30 -43.70
N LYS A 581 10.77 -30.72 -42.72
CA LYS A 581 9.35 -30.36 -42.82
C LYS A 581 9.20 -28.85 -42.80
N GLY A 582 8.88 -28.27 -43.95
CA GLY A 582 8.90 -26.81 -44.12
C GLY A 582 10.33 -26.28 -43.97
N ASN A 583 10.53 -25.32 -43.07
CA ASN A 583 11.85 -24.76 -42.76
C ASN A 583 12.52 -25.42 -41.54
N VAL A 584 11.97 -26.53 -41.04
CA VAL A 584 12.45 -27.19 -39.82
C VAL A 584 13.09 -28.54 -40.18
N LEU A 585 14.33 -28.75 -39.75
CA LEU A 585 14.99 -30.06 -39.83
C LEU A 585 14.38 -30.98 -38.78
N THR A 586 13.69 -32.02 -39.22
CA THR A 586 13.01 -32.96 -38.33
C THR A 586 13.83 -34.20 -38.00
N ASN A 587 14.81 -34.53 -38.83
CA ASN A 587 15.75 -35.63 -38.59
C ASN A 587 17.02 -35.43 -39.42
N GLY A 588 18.21 -35.46 -38.81
CA GLY A 588 19.50 -35.31 -39.51
C GLY A 588 20.48 -34.36 -38.82
N TYR A 589 21.44 -33.83 -39.57
CA TYR A 589 22.48 -32.91 -39.07
C TYR A 589 22.31 -31.50 -39.65
N CYS A 590 22.54 -30.49 -38.81
CA CYS A 590 22.66 -29.10 -39.22
C CYS A 590 24.04 -28.56 -38.80
N MET A 591 24.72 -27.85 -39.70
CA MET A 591 25.93 -27.09 -39.38
C MET A 591 25.65 -25.60 -39.57
N HIS A 592 25.79 -24.83 -38.51
CA HIS A 592 25.69 -23.37 -38.53
C HIS A 592 27.08 -22.75 -38.69
N ILE A 593 27.22 -21.81 -39.63
CA ILE A 593 28.48 -21.11 -39.90
C ILE A 593 28.17 -19.61 -39.96
N ASP A 594 28.78 -18.84 -39.08
CA ASP A 594 28.77 -17.38 -39.15
C ASP A 594 30.04 -16.85 -39.82
N LEU A 595 29.86 -15.99 -40.82
CA LEU A 595 30.93 -15.26 -41.49
C LEU A 595 30.74 -13.75 -41.30
N PHE A 596 31.79 -13.07 -40.87
CA PHE A 596 31.78 -11.63 -40.58
C PHE A 596 32.63 -10.86 -41.62
N SER A 597 32.12 -9.73 -42.14
CA SER A 597 32.85 -8.86 -43.07
C SER A 597 32.77 -7.38 -42.67
N GLU A 598 33.64 -6.54 -43.22
CA GLU A 598 33.42 -5.07 -43.22
C GLU A 598 32.06 -4.74 -43.88
N ALA A 599 31.38 -3.68 -43.40
CA ALA A 599 30.05 -3.30 -43.87
C ALA A 599 30.00 -2.98 -45.37
N LEU A 600 29.16 -3.68 -46.13
CA LEU A 600 29.15 -3.59 -47.60
C LEU A 600 28.08 -2.65 -48.17
N SER A 601 26.95 -2.41 -47.48
CA SER A 601 25.88 -1.46 -47.91
C SER A 601 24.68 -1.42 -46.93
N PRO A 602 23.96 -0.28 -46.80
CA PRO A 602 22.82 -0.14 -45.88
C PRO A 602 21.45 -0.66 -46.39
N LYS A 603 21.35 -1.44 -47.48
CA LYS A 603 20.04 -1.83 -48.04
C LYS A 603 19.93 -3.30 -48.50
N ARG A 604 18.98 -4.01 -47.83
CA ARG A 604 18.20 -5.22 -48.18
C ARG A 604 18.71 -6.59 -47.69
N THR A 605 17.76 -7.40 -47.22
CA THR A 605 17.81 -8.85 -47.02
C THR A 605 17.87 -9.58 -48.37
N CYS A 606 18.71 -10.60 -48.47
CA CYS A 606 18.82 -11.48 -49.64
C CYS A 606 18.46 -12.91 -49.21
N ARG A 607 17.59 -13.60 -49.97
CA ARG A 607 17.35 -15.05 -49.82
C ARG A 607 17.89 -15.75 -51.06
N LEU A 608 18.73 -16.76 -50.89
CA LEU A 608 19.23 -17.57 -52.00
C LEU A 608 18.18 -18.61 -52.39
N ARG A 609 17.88 -18.72 -53.69
CA ARG A 609 17.14 -19.87 -54.26
C ARG A 609 18.15 -20.91 -54.75
N LYS A 610 17.72 -22.18 -54.82
CA LYS A 610 18.52 -23.38 -55.15
C LYS A 610 19.43 -23.25 -56.38
N GLU A 611 19.06 -22.41 -57.36
CA GLU A 611 19.82 -22.16 -58.60
C GLU A 611 20.98 -21.15 -58.43
N SER A 612 21.09 -20.48 -57.28
CA SER A 612 22.07 -19.41 -57.01
C SER A 612 23.37 -19.89 -56.34
N ILE A 613 23.48 -21.19 -56.01
CA ILE A 613 24.69 -21.79 -55.41
C ILE A 613 25.88 -21.69 -56.39
N THR A 614 25.64 -21.90 -57.69
CA THR A 614 26.66 -21.76 -58.73
C THR A 614 27.12 -20.30 -58.93
N LEU A 615 26.22 -19.33 -58.68
CA LEU A 615 26.53 -17.89 -58.83
C LEU A 615 27.32 -17.33 -57.63
N LEU A 616 27.17 -17.94 -56.44
CA LEU A 616 27.98 -17.59 -55.26
C LEU A 616 29.42 -18.10 -55.40
N GLN A 617 29.60 -19.29 -55.98
CA GLN A 617 30.93 -19.83 -56.32
C GLN A 617 31.69 -18.91 -57.30
N GLU A 618 31.03 -18.39 -58.35
CA GLU A 618 31.69 -17.48 -59.31
C GLU A 618 32.01 -16.09 -58.74
N LYS A 619 31.15 -15.52 -57.87
CA LYS A 619 31.36 -14.17 -57.33
C LYS A 619 32.30 -14.08 -56.14
N ILE A 620 32.44 -15.14 -55.36
CA ILE A 620 33.39 -15.21 -54.23
C ILE A 620 34.82 -15.45 -54.75
N LEU A 621 34.99 -16.22 -55.82
CA LEU A 621 36.31 -16.52 -56.40
C LEU A 621 36.88 -15.41 -57.30
N SER A 622 36.09 -14.41 -57.71
CA SER A 622 36.52 -13.41 -58.70
C SER A 622 37.00 -12.05 -58.13
N ARG A 623 37.24 -11.92 -56.81
CA ARG A 623 37.77 -10.67 -56.23
C ARG A 623 39.25 -10.80 -55.81
N PRO A 624 40.14 -9.87 -56.20
CA PRO A 624 41.60 -10.08 -56.13
C PRO A 624 42.23 -9.80 -54.75
N ILE A 625 41.47 -9.93 -53.66
CA ILE A 625 41.93 -9.58 -52.32
C ILE A 625 41.50 -10.69 -51.38
N ILE A 626 42.32 -11.74 -51.34
CA ILE A 626 42.74 -12.57 -50.20
C ILE A 626 43.71 -13.59 -50.80
N ARG A 627 44.90 -13.09 -51.17
CA ARG A 627 46.09 -13.95 -51.31
C ARG A 627 46.96 -13.66 -50.10
N LYS A 628 46.95 -14.63 -49.18
CA LYS A 628 48.02 -15.08 -48.28
C LYS A 628 47.55 -15.16 -46.82
N GLY A 629 47.57 -16.38 -46.31
CA GLY A 629 47.70 -16.65 -44.88
C GLY A 629 46.51 -17.34 -44.24
N ILE A 630 46.12 -18.50 -44.74
CA ILE A 630 45.79 -19.76 -44.01
C ILE A 630 45.47 -20.82 -45.08
N TRP A 631 45.90 -22.05 -44.85
CA TRP A 631 46.12 -23.10 -45.85
C TRP A 631 44.86 -23.51 -46.66
N PRO A 632 44.97 -23.68 -48.00
CA PRO A 632 43.92 -24.11 -48.95
C PRO A 632 43.25 -25.47 -48.74
N ALA A 633 43.61 -26.27 -47.74
CA ALA A 633 43.11 -27.65 -47.60
C ALA A 633 41.67 -27.74 -47.05
N PHE A 634 41.14 -26.66 -46.46
CA PHE A 634 39.82 -26.68 -45.81
C PHE A 634 38.65 -26.46 -46.79
N LEU A 635 38.90 -25.92 -47.98
CA LEU A 635 37.87 -25.61 -48.98
C LEU A 635 37.68 -26.71 -50.05
N GLU A 636 38.63 -27.64 -50.22
CA GLU A 636 38.44 -28.80 -51.11
C GLU A 636 37.52 -29.88 -50.52
N TYR A 637 37.28 -29.89 -49.20
CA TYR A 637 36.47 -30.92 -48.55
C TYR A 637 34.97 -30.61 -48.46
N LEU A 638 34.55 -29.38 -48.82
CA LEU A 638 33.15 -28.95 -48.72
C LEU A 638 32.35 -29.10 -50.03
N PHE A 639 32.98 -29.54 -51.12
CA PHE A 639 32.31 -29.71 -52.42
C PHE A 639 32.79 -30.96 -53.19
N ILE A 640 32.76 -32.12 -52.54
CA ILE A 640 32.43 -33.38 -53.24
C ILE A 640 31.01 -33.78 -52.86
#